data_AF-A0AAD2R9T1-F1
#
_entry.id   AF-A0AAD2R9T1-F1
#
_cell.length_a   1.000
_cell.length_b   1.000
_cell.length_c   1.000
_cell.angle_alpha   90.00
_cell.angle_beta   90.00
_cell.angle_gamma   90.00
#
_symmetry.space_group_name_H-M   'P 1'
#
loop_
_entity.id
_entity.type
_entity.pdbx_description
1 polymer ?
#
loop_
_entity_poly.entity_id
_entity_poly.type
_entity_poly.pdbx_seq_one_letter_code
_entity_poly.pdbx_strand_id
1 'polypeptide(L)'
;MYKLVKIILALFLITTVFLPFSNVKAAPTDVVNIPDPVLNSGLKNIIGNPFLDEITEANMATITVADLSNMSGAPGYPVTGLIKDLTGLDKAVNMTKLYFSNQSQIKNLDKIKNLPNLKKIVAVTTGLNNISALGEMPALEEVELGGDYITDFTPLLEKENLTSFSYNSYAWSNPAYHQINNDEFKNFTKLKSLVKLDLTWNNITDLSPLTENDHITNLNLNYNQFTNVAPIATMKNLKVLYLNNNNLTSIDALNTLRGLTIAYADNNNITDLSNLKNFFEAMVAQGDYEGLQINNQTITLPTINIKKGATANSTNPTLDINGQKMPVSNISNDGTVSADNKTVSFANLPIGNKTVTYKAKFTATSSKGVPLSYSINVSQPINVSEQTDSTVSVFYQDENGNELAPTETLSGKSGEDYQTTEKTIANYQLKEIEGQASGQFTDADSTVTYVYEKADGAPVTVKYVDADGNELATSDTLNGKIDAPYQTTAKSISDWAVKTTPNNATGVFTNSKQTVTYVYEKADGAPVTVKYVDADGNELATSDTLNGKIDAPYQTTAKSLSGWTVKTTPNNATGVFTNSKQTVTYVYEKADGAPVTVKYVDADGNELATSDTLNGKIDAPYQTSAKSLSGWTVKTTPNNATGVFTNSKQTVTYVYEKADGAPVTVKYVDADGNELATPDTLNGKLDTSYAVTAKNLSGWKLTATPSNANGVFTTDAQTVTFVYAKQEDDPKKDDKTPNNTKPDTNKTPIKINENKPTASKVTTIKRQTKLPKTGDTQQDSILFGLMGTCFVLLGIYSISKKNS
;
A
#
# COMPACT_ATOMS: atom_id res chain seq x y z
N MET A 1 84.68 -57.04 -9.70
CA MET A 1 86.14 -56.85 -9.42
C MET A 1 86.53 -55.42 -9.82
N TYR A 2 87.76 -54.96 -9.52
CA TYR A 2 88.21 -53.57 -9.63
C TYR A 2 87.48 -52.52 -8.76
N LYS A 3 87.77 -52.53 -7.45
CA LYS A 3 88.01 -51.33 -6.60
C LYS A 3 88.44 -51.75 -5.18
N LEU A 4 89.65 -52.28 -5.11
CA LEU A 4 90.43 -52.43 -3.87
C LEU A 4 91.89 -52.10 -4.23
N VAL A 5 92.77 -51.93 -3.23
CA VAL A 5 94.14 -51.38 -3.39
C VAL A 5 94.16 -49.89 -3.78
N LYS A 6 93.85 -49.04 -2.80
CA LYS A 6 94.52 -47.73 -2.64
C LYS A 6 94.78 -47.41 -1.15
N ILE A 7 95.11 -48.45 -0.42
CA ILE A 7 95.64 -48.46 0.95
C ILE A 7 97.00 -49.16 0.84
N ILE A 8 97.98 -48.81 1.67
CA ILE A 8 99.38 -49.29 1.63
C ILE A 8 100.19 -48.78 0.42
N LEU A 9 100.58 -47.49 0.42
CA LEU A 9 102.00 -47.06 0.27
C LEU A 9 102.20 -45.57 0.58
N ALA A 10 102.18 -45.22 1.88
CA ALA A 10 102.60 -43.90 2.39
C ALA A 10 103.07 -44.00 3.86
N LEU A 11 103.72 -45.10 4.22
CA LEU A 11 104.52 -45.20 5.45
C LEU A 11 105.99 -44.96 5.09
N PHE A 12 106.74 -44.43 6.06
CA PHE A 12 108.12 -43.93 6.00
C PHE A 12 108.31 -42.55 5.34
N LEU A 13 108.97 -41.66 6.11
CA LEU A 13 109.26 -40.25 5.85
C LEU A 13 107.99 -39.43 5.56
N ILE A 14 107.49 -38.60 6.48
CA ILE A 14 108.24 -37.67 7.33
C ILE A 14 107.95 -37.89 8.83
N THR A 15 108.96 -38.26 9.59
CA THR A 15 108.94 -38.29 11.07
C THR A 15 109.64 -37.07 11.65
N THR A 16 109.23 -35.86 11.25
CA THR A 16 109.47 -34.68 12.09
C THR A 16 108.46 -34.71 13.23
N VAL A 17 108.80 -35.48 14.26
CA VAL A 17 108.05 -35.48 15.51
C VAL A 17 108.19 -34.07 16.10
N PHE A 18 107.15 -33.24 15.96
CA PHE A 18 106.92 -32.19 16.93
C PHE A 18 106.60 -32.90 18.24
N LEU A 19 107.66 -33.21 18.99
CA LEU A 19 107.53 -33.54 20.39
C LEU A 19 106.82 -32.33 21.01
N PRO A 20 105.64 -32.47 21.64
CA PRO A 20 105.33 -31.53 22.71
C PRO A 20 106.53 -31.61 23.65
N PHE A 21 107.19 -30.48 23.89
CA PHE A 21 108.37 -30.43 24.77
C PHE A 21 108.02 -31.17 26.03
N SER A 22 108.87 -32.15 26.38
CA SER A 22 108.58 -33.23 27.32
C SER A 22 107.64 -32.77 28.43
N ASN A 23 106.46 -33.39 28.51
CA ASN A 23 105.72 -33.50 29.77
C ASN A 23 106.58 -34.32 30.72
N VAL A 24 107.62 -33.67 31.26
CA VAL A 24 107.97 -33.80 32.67
C VAL A 24 106.64 -33.59 33.37
N LYS A 25 106.03 -34.70 33.80
CA LYS A 25 104.89 -34.63 34.69
C LYS A 25 105.41 -33.85 35.90
N ALA A 26 104.89 -32.64 36.10
CA ALA A 26 105.33 -31.72 37.13
C ALA A 26 105.53 -32.50 38.44
N ALA A 27 106.64 -32.26 39.12
CA ALA A 27 106.89 -32.96 40.37
C ALA A 27 105.73 -32.63 41.32
N PRO A 28 105.32 -33.56 42.21
CA PRO A 28 104.27 -33.27 43.20
C PRO A 28 104.54 -32.01 44.04
N THR A 29 105.81 -31.58 44.10
CA THR A 29 106.32 -30.38 44.79
C THR A 29 106.32 -29.11 43.95
N ASP A 30 105.99 -29.13 42.65
CA ASP A 30 106.10 -27.97 41.78
C ASP A 30 105.05 -26.91 42.14
N VAL A 31 105.53 -25.68 42.35
CA VAL A 31 104.74 -24.55 42.88
C VAL A 31 103.84 -23.96 41.81
N VAL A 32 102.57 -23.76 42.15
CA VAL A 32 101.55 -23.17 41.27
C VAL A 32 101.52 -21.66 41.46
N ASN A 33 101.83 -20.93 40.38
CA ASN A 33 101.72 -19.48 40.36
C ASN A 33 100.23 -19.05 40.41
N ILE A 34 99.78 -18.57 41.57
CA ILE A 34 98.45 -18.00 41.78
C ILE A 34 98.64 -16.51 42.14
N PRO A 35 98.63 -15.60 41.14
CA PRO A 35 98.97 -14.19 41.33
C PRO A 35 97.87 -13.38 42.03
N ASP A 36 96.64 -13.89 42.06
CA ASP A 36 95.54 -13.28 42.81
C ASP A 36 95.62 -13.69 44.29
N PRO A 37 95.82 -12.75 45.23
CA PRO A 37 96.03 -13.07 46.64
C PRO A 37 94.73 -13.54 47.33
N VAL A 38 93.57 -13.17 46.81
CA VAL A 38 92.26 -13.60 47.33
C VAL A 38 92.03 -15.05 46.94
N LEU A 39 92.27 -15.40 45.67
CA LEU A 39 92.20 -16.77 45.17
C LEU A 39 93.23 -17.67 45.86
N ASN A 40 94.49 -17.23 45.99
CA ASN A 40 95.54 -18.00 46.66
C ASN A 40 95.16 -18.33 48.12
N SER A 41 94.75 -17.32 48.88
CA SER A 41 94.29 -17.50 50.26
C SER A 41 93.04 -18.39 50.35
N GLY A 42 92.12 -18.23 49.40
CA GLY A 42 90.92 -19.06 49.27
C GLY A 42 91.23 -20.53 49.01
N LEU A 43 92.12 -20.82 48.06
CA LEU A 43 92.53 -22.19 47.73
C LEU A 43 93.25 -22.85 48.90
N LYS A 44 94.09 -22.13 49.67
CA LYS A 44 94.70 -22.68 50.91
C LYS A 44 93.65 -23.15 51.92
N ASN A 45 92.53 -22.42 52.06
CA ASN A 45 91.40 -22.86 52.88
C ASN A 45 90.68 -24.10 52.29
N ILE A 46 90.45 -24.14 50.97
CA ILE A 46 89.81 -25.30 50.28
C ILE A 46 90.67 -26.57 50.35
N ILE A 47 91.99 -26.44 50.28
CA ILE A 47 92.97 -27.52 50.47
C ILE A 47 92.97 -28.04 51.93
N GLY A 48 92.38 -27.29 52.87
CA GLY A 48 92.30 -27.63 54.28
C GLY A 48 93.53 -27.23 55.10
N ASN A 49 94.44 -26.41 54.55
CA ASN A 49 95.59 -25.87 55.27
C ASN A 49 95.82 -24.38 54.92
N PRO A 50 95.24 -23.43 55.67
CA PRO A 50 95.42 -22.00 55.44
C PRO A 50 96.87 -21.52 55.63
N PHE A 51 97.72 -22.30 56.30
CA PHE A 51 99.11 -21.96 56.65
C PHE A 51 100.16 -22.58 55.71
N LEU A 52 99.75 -23.09 54.54
CA LEU A 52 100.72 -23.39 53.48
C LEU A 52 101.49 -22.11 53.10
N ASP A 53 102.81 -22.17 52.99
CA ASP A 53 103.59 -21.08 52.40
C ASP A 53 103.25 -20.94 50.91
N GLU A 54 103.37 -22.04 50.18
CA GLU A 54 103.13 -22.16 48.74
C GLU A 54 102.12 -23.28 48.43
N ILE A 55 101.37 -23.16 47.33
CA ILE A 55 100.49 -24.21 46.81
C ILE A 55 101.25 -24.98 45.71
N THR A 56 101.25 -26.31 45.79
CA THR A 56 101.86 -27.19 44.78
C THR A 56 100.82 -27.82 43.85
N GLU A 57 101.24 -28.36 42.70
CA GLU A 57 100.33 -29.12 41.82
C GLU A 57 99.70 -30.33 42.53
N ALA A 58 100.40 -30.97 43.49
CA ALA A 58 99.79 -32.02 44.30
C ALA A 58 98.69 -31.50 45.23
N ASN A 59 98.79 -30.26 45.73
CA ASN A 59 97.70 -29.65 46.49
C ASN A 59 96.52 -29.31 45.58
N MET A 60 96.76 -28.74 44.39
CA MET A 60 95.67 -28.44 43.45
C MET A 60 94.95 -29.71 42.97
N ALA A 61 95.67 -30.83 42.85
CA ALA A 61 95.09 -32.12 42.49
C ALA A 61 94.13 -32.73 43.56
N THR A 62 94.09 -32.24 44.80
CA THR A 62 93.08 -32.70 45.79
C THR A 62 91.73 -31.99 45.64
N ILE A 63 91.68 -30.87 44.93
CA ILE A 63 90.47 -30.04 44.79
C ILE A 63 89.50 -30.72 43.83
N THR A 64 88.42 -31.31 44.38
CA THR A 64 87.32 -31.91 43.61
C THR A 64 86.10 -30.99 43.50
N VAL A 65 85.97 -30.04 44.43
CA VAL A 65 85.00 -28.94 44.44
C VAL A 65 85.71 -27.71 44.98
N ALA A 66 85.52 -26.56 44.33
CA ALA A 66 85.90 -25.26 44.88
C ALA A 66 84.67 -24.37 45.01
N ASP A 67 84.38 -23.90 46.23
CA ASP A 67 83.44 -22.80 46.46
C ASP A 67 84.21 -21.56 46.91
N LEU A 68 84.32 -20.62 45.99
CA LEU A 68 84.97 -19.32 46.14
C LEU A 68 83.94 -18.21 46.45
N SER A 69 82.67 -18.55 46.67
CA SER A 69 81.56 -17.58 46.81
C SER A 69 81.42 -17.04 48.24
N ASN A 70 81.84 -17.81 49.24
CA ASN A 70 81.70 -17.49 50.66
C ASN A 70 82.98 -17.86 51.43
N MET A 71 84.11 -17.23 51.08
CA MET A 71 85.42 -17.61 51.61
C MET A 71 85.62 -17.11 53.05
N SER A 72 85.07 -17.83 54.04
CA SER A 72 85.39 -17.58 55.44
C SER A 72 86.83 -18.01 55.75
N GLY A 73 87.66 -17.03 56.09
CA GLY A 73 89.03 -17.31 56.53
C GLY A 73 89.07 -17.94 57.93
N ALA A 74 90.16 -18.65 58.23
CA ALA A 74 90.42 -19.17 59.57
C ALA A 74 90.42 -18.03 60.63
N PRO A 75 90.07 -18.31 61.90
CA PRO A 75 90.03 -17.29 62.95
C PRO A 75 91.35 -16.51 63.06
N GLY A 76 91.28 -15.20 62.76
CA GLY A 76 92.45 -14.29 62.70
C GLY A 76 92.91 -13.91 61.29
N TYR A 77 92.48 -14.63 60.24
CA TYR A 77 92.92 -14.44 58.85
C TYR A 77 91.74 -14.39 57.86
N PRO A 78 90.85 -13.39 57.94
CA PRO A 78 89.70 -13.27 57.03
C PRO A 78 90.16 -13.03 55.59
N VAL A 79 89.63 -13.82 54.65
CA VAL A 79 89.82 -13.57 53.21
C VAL A 79 88.97 -12.36 52.83
N THR A 80 89.59 -11.22 52.56
CA THR A 80 88.91 -9.97 52.23
C THR A 80 89.37 -9.42 50.88
N GLY A 81 88.44 -9.29 49.93
CA GLY A 81 88.71 -8.76 48.59
C GLY A 81 87.70 -9.29 47.57
N LEU A 82 88.01 -9.12 46.29
CA LEU A 82 87.32 -9.75 45.18
C LEU A 82 88.37 -10.48 44.32
N ILE A 83 88.07 -11.71 43.91
CA ILE A 83 88.89 -12.50 42.98
C ILE A 83 88.79 -11.91 41.57
N LYS A 84 89.92 -11.71 40.88
CA LYS A 84 90.01 -11.02 39.58
C LYS A 84 90.72 -11.84 38.51
N ASP A 85 91.67 -12.70 38.90
CA ASP A 85 92.35 -13.63 38.00
C ASP A 85 92.19 -15.08 38.49
N LEU A 86 91.99 -16.00 37.54
CA LEU A 86 91.86 -17.45 37.77
C LEU A 86 93.15 -18.22 37.45
N THR A 87 94.26 -17.54 37.12
CA THR A 87 95.58 -18.16 36.88
C THR A 87 95.98 -19.09 38.03
N GLY A 88 96.40 -20.32 37.68
CA GLY A 88 96.77 -21.38 38.63
C GLY A 88 95.63 -22.36 38.91
N LEU A 89 94.36 -21.95 38.76
CA LEU A 89 93.21 -22.84 38.94
C LEU A 89 93.11 -23.91 37.83
N ASP A 90 93.79 -23.70 36.70
CA ASP A 90 94.02 -24.70 35.64
C ASP A 90 94.69 -25.99 36.14
N LYS A 91 95.39 -25.94 37.28
CA LYS A 91 96.04 -27.10 37.90
C LYS A 91 95.10 -27.97 38.74
N ALA A 92 93.88 -27.52 39.01
CA ALA A 92 92.87 -28.29 39.74
C ALA A 92 92.19 -29.34 38.83
N VAL A 93 92.98 -30.22 38.20
CA VAL A 93 92.53 -31.14 37.13
C VAL A 93 91.45 -32.14 37.56
N ASN A 94 91.29 -32.37 38.86
CA ASN A 94 90.25 -33.23 39.43
C ASN A 94 88.97 -32.47 39.84
N MET A 95 88.92 -31.14 39.63
CA MET A 95 87.78 -30.32 40.01
C MET A 95 86.56 -30.60 39.12
N THR A 96 85.44 -30.92 39.77
CA THR A 96 84.17 -31.28 39.14
C THR A 96 83.12 -30.19 39.24
N LYS A 97 83.21 -29.32 40.26
CA LYS A 97 82.29 -28.19 40.50
C LYS A 97 83.07 -26.97 40.95
N LEU A 98 82.71 -25.81 40.39
CA LEU A 98 83.31 -24.52 40.70
C LEU A 98 82.20 -23.48 40.93
N TYR A 99 82.20 -22.86 42.10
CA TYR A 99 81.28 -21.79 42.50
C TYR A 99 82.12 -20.55 42.84
N PHE A 100 81.75 -19.34 42.38
CA PHE A 100 82.54 -18.11 42.62
C PHE A 100 81.72 -16.83 42.65
N SER A 101 80.51 -16.92 43.21
CA SER A 101 79.51 -15.86 43.15
C SER A 101 79.73 -14.75 44.19
N ASN A 102 79.34 -13.51 43.88
CA ASN A 102 79.45 -12.29 44.72
C ASN A 102 80.85 -11.85 45.17
N GLN A 103 81.83 -12.74 45.33
CA GLN A 103 83.20 -12.44 45.79
C GLN A 103 84.22 -12.33 44.64
N SER A 104 83.76 -12.01 43.43
CA SER A 104 84.62 -11.92 42.23
C SER A 104 84.31 -10.71 41.34
N GLN A 105 85.27 -10.37 40.48
CA GLN A 105 85.21 -9.35 39.43
C GLN A 105 85.84 -9.90 38.12
N ILE A 106 85.66 -11.20 37.88
CA ILE A 106 86.25 -11.98 36.78
C ILE A 106 85.55 -11.60 35.47
N LYS A 107 86.31 -11.46 34.37
CA LYS A 107 85.78 -11.04 33.06
C LYS A 107 85.62 -12.16 32.03
N ASN A 108 86.47 -13.19 32.11
CA ASN A 108 86.42 -14.38 31.27
C ASN A 108 86.83 -15.62 32.08
N LEU A 109 86.63 -16.80 31.50
CA LEU A 109 86.97 -18.09 32.10
C LEU A 109 88.11 -18.80 31.35
N ASP A 110 88.90 -18.06 30.56
CA ASP A 110 89.88 -18.61 29.61
C ASP A 110 90.97 -19.45 30.29
N LYS A 111 91.27 -19.14 31.56
CA LYS A 111 92.23 -19.89 32.39
C LYS A 111 91.79 -21.32 32.65
N ILE A 112 90.50 -21.55 32.91
CA ILE A 112 89.96 -22.84 33.38
C ILE A 112 89.35 -23.69 32.26
N LYS A 113 89.33 -23.20 31.01
CA LYS A 113 88.62 -23.84 29.89
C LYS A 113 89.05 -25.28 29.56
N ASN A 114 90.30 -25.63 29.87
CA ASN A 114 90.88 -26.95 29.61
C ASN A 114 90.67 -27.97 30.74
N LEU A 115 89.96 -27.63 31.82
CA LEU A 115 89.79 -28.55 32.97
C LEU A 115 88.98 -29.80 32.56
N PRO A 116 89.57 -31.02 32.64
CA PRO A 116 89.00 -32.20 31.97
C PRO A 116 87.78 -32.79 32.69
N ASN A 117 87.59 -32.48 33.97
CA ASN A 117 86.54 -33.06 34.83
C ASN A 117 85.47 -32.04 35.25
N LEU A 118 85.57 -30.77 34.85
CA LEU A 118 84.69 -29.70 35.34
C LEU A 118 83.30 -29.81 34.72
N LYS A 119 82.34 -30.26 35.54
CA LYS A 119 80.95 -30.54 35.17
C LYS A 119 79.99 -29.40 35.49
N LYS A 120 80.17 -28.72 36.62
CA LYS A 120 79.31 -27.60 37.06
C LYS A 120 80.08 -26.30 37.26
N ILE A 121 79.56 -25.22 36.70
CA ILE A 121 79.94 -23.83 37.02
C ILE A 121 78.75 -23.08 37.59
N VAL A 122 78.97 -22.37 38.70
CA VAL A 122 78.06 -21.37 39.27
C VAL A 122 78.78 -20.03 39.38
N ALA A 123 78.39 -19.08 38.56
CA ALA A 123 78.98 -17.75 38.47
C ALA A 123 77.86 -16.71 38.43
N VAL A 124 77.43 -16.27 39.62
CA VAL A 124 76.43 -15.20 39.79
C VAL A 124 77.10 -13.96 40.37
N THR A 125 76.76 -12.77 39.88
CA THR A 125 77.30 -11.47 40.33
C THR A 125 78.84 -11.45 40.36
N THR A 126 79.45 -11.89 39.26
CA THR A 126 80.90 -12.11 39.12
C THR A 126 81.59 -11.03 38.29
N GLY A 127 80.82 -10.22 37.58
CA GLY A 127 81.28 -9.25 36.60
C GLY A 127 81.60 -9.82 35.22
N LEU A 128 81.28 -11.09 34.93
CA LEU A 128 81.58 -11.74 33.64
C LEU A 128 81.01 -10.97 32.45
N ASN A 129 81.72 -11.00 31.32
CA ASN A 129 81.21 -10.51 30.04
C ASN A 129 81.60 -11.36 28.83
N ASN A 130 82.62 -12.22 28.93
CA ASN A 130 82.98 -13.20 27.91
C ASN A 130 82.88 -14.63 28.47
N ILE A 131 82.07 -15.49 27.82
CA ILE A 131 81.91 -16.91 28.17
C ILE A 131 82.34 -17.89 27.06
N SER A 132 83.12 -17.43 26.06
CA SER A 132 83.67 -18.28 24.98
C SER A 132 84.30 -19.58 25.47
N ALA A 133 85.07 -19.50 26.56
CA ALA A 133 85.65 -20.64 27.28
C ALA A 133 84.67 -21.77 27.62
N LEU A 134 83.37 -21.51 27.87
CA LEU A 134 82.40 -22.54 28.23
C LEU A 134 82.10 -23.52 27.09
N GLY A 135 82.22 -23.07 25.83
CA GLY A 135 82.07 -23.93 24.66
C GLY A 135 83.21 -24.94 24.50
N GLU A 136 84.40 -24.60 24.99
CA GLU A 136 85.60 -25.46 24.91
C GLU A 136 85.66 -26.52 26.04
N MET A 137 84.95 -26.32 27.15
CA MET A 137 85.05 -27.20 28.34
C MET A 137 84.46 -28.60 28.09
N PRO A 138 85.27 -29.69 28.09
CA PRO A 138 84.82 -30.98 27.59
C PRO A 138 83.69 -31.61 28.44
N ALA A 139 83.85 -31.62 29.76
CA ALA A 139 82.94 -32.28 30.69
C ALA A 139 81.77 -31.42 31.20
N LEU A 140 81.63 -30.17 30.73
CA LEU A 140 80.62 -29.23 31.23
C LEU A 140 79.18 -29.70 30.93
N GLU A 141 78.40 -29.87 32.00
CA GLU A 141 77.06 -30.48 32.07
C GLU A 141 75.99 -29.56 32.71
N GLU A 142 76.39 -28.72 33.67
CA GLU A 142 75.54 -27.75 34.36
C GLU A 142 76.17 -26.36 34.35
N VAL A 143 75.41 -25.33 33.94
CA VAL A 143 75.83 -23.93 33.92
C VAL A 143 74.78 -23.06 34.58
N GLU A 144 75.19 -22.30 35.59
CA GLU A 144 74.35 -21.36 36.33
C GLU A 144 75.06 -20.01 36.37
N LEU A 145 74.48 -19.04 35.66
CA LEU A 145 75.04 -17.71 35.43
C LEU A 145 74.03 -16.64 35.86
N GLY A 146 74.48 -15.43 36.15
CA GLY A 146 73.54 -14.33 36.41
C GLY A 146 74.15 -13.09 37.03
N GLY A 147 73.44 -11.97 37.01
CA GLY A 147 73.92 -10.72 37.60
C GLY A 147 75.22 -10.22 36.96
N ASP A 148 75.34 -10.42 35.64
CA ASP A 148 76.57 -10.24 34.88
C ASP A 148 76.31 -9.44 33.59
N TYR A 149 77.36 -9.21 32.80
CA TYR A 149 77.37 -8.38 31.59
C TYR A 149 77.55 -9.22 30.31
N ILE A 150 77.04 -10.45 30.32
CA ILE A 150 77.18 -11.42 29.24
C ILE A 150 76.13 -11.11 28.16
N THR A 151 76.56 -10.77 26.95
CA THR A 151 75.66 -10.48 25.80
C THR A 151 75.84 -11.45 24.63
N ASP A 152 76.56 -12.55 24.84
CA ASP A 152 76.77 -13.60 23.84
C ASP A 152 76.66 -14.98 24.49
N PHE A 153 75.57 -15.67 24.18
CA PHE A 153 75.28 -17.02 24.65
C PHE A 153 75.63 -18.10 23.62
N THR A 154 76.15 -17.73 22.43
CA THR A 154 76.52 -18.69 21.37
C THR A 154 77.47 -19.82 21.82
N PRO A 155 78.42 -19.63 22.78
CA PRO A 155 79.28 -20.71 23.25
C PRO A 155 78.54 -21.88 23.94
N LEU A 156 77.29 -21.68 24.38
CA LEU A 156 76.49 -22.71 25.05
C LEU A 156 75.51 -23.44 24.11
N LEU A 157 75.16 -22.83 22.97
CA LEU A 157 74.01 -23.25 22.15
C LEU A 157 74.14 -24.65 21.53
N GLU A 158 75.37 -25.09 21.26
CA GLU A 158 75.68 -26.36 20.59
C GLU A 158 76.40 -27.35 21.51
N LYS A 159 76.33 -27.13 22.85
CA LYS A 159 77.05 -27.93 23.84
C LYS A 159 76.33 -29.25 24.13
N GLU A 160 76.69 -30.30 23.39
CA GLU A 160 76.03 -31.63 23.42
C GLU A 160 75.80 -32.23 24.82
N ASN A 161 76.70 -31.98 25.79
CA ASN A 161 76.60 -32.51 27.16
C ASN A 161 75.83 -31.59 28.14
N LEU A 162 75.39 -30.39 27.73
CA LEU A 162 74.75 -29.43 28.63
C LEU A 162 73.31 -29.87 28.94
N THR A 163 73.05 -30.27 30.19
CA THR A 163 71.75 -30.78 30.65
C THR A 163 70.96 -29.79 31.51
N SER A 164 71.64 -28.80 32.11
CA SER A 164 71.01 -27.75 32.91
C SER A 164 71.64 -26.40 32.58
N PHE A 165 70.80 -25.44 32.17
CA PHE A 165 71.22 -24.05 32.00
C PHE A 165 70.31 -23.11 32.81
N SER A 166 70.94 -22.20 33.55
CA SER A 166 70.28 -21.10 34.24
C SER A 166 70.97 -19.79 33.88
N TYR A 167 70.18 -18.79 33.48
CA TYR A 167 70.62 -17.39 33.43
C TYR A 167 69.59 -16.49 34.13
N ASN A 168 69.91 -16.07 35.36
CA ASN A 168 69.09 -15.14 36.11
C ASN A 168 69.70 -13.73 36.05
N SER A 169 69.03 -12.78 35.42
CA SER A 169 69.62 -11.46 35.19
C SER A 169 69.94 -10.69 36.47
N TYR A 170 69.13 -10.81 37.52
CA TYR A 170 69.14 -9.94 38.71
C TYR A 170 69.08 -8.42 38.41
N ALA A 171 68.63 -7.98 37.22
CA ALA A 171 68.56 -6.55 36.86
C ALA A 171 67.73 -5.66 37.82
N TRP A 172 66.84 -6.27 38.62
CA TRP A 172 66.12 -5.60 39.72
C TRP A 172 67.03 -5.07 40.84
N SER A 173 68.22 -5.65 41.04
CA SER A 173 69.21 -5.21 42.02
C SER A 173 70.26 -4.27 41.40
N ASN A 174 70.55 -4.42 40.11
CA ASN A 174 71.44 -3.56 39.35
C ASN A 174 71.01 -3.52 37.87
N PRO A 175 70.36 -2.43 37.40
CA PRO A 175 69.86 -2.31 36.03
C PRO A 175 70.92 -2.35 34.92
N ALA A 176 72.21 -2.39 35.26
CA ALA A 176 73.30 -2.58 34.29
C ALA A 176 73.60 -4.05 33.97
N TYR A 177 73.02 -5.01 34.70
CA TYR A 177 73.14 -6.44 34.37
C TYR A 177 72.30 -6.78 33.13
N HIS A 178 72.84 -7.64 32.27
CA HIS A 178 72.19 -8.00 31.01
C HIS A 178 70.92 -8.84 31.26
N GLN A 179 69.82 -8.51 30.57
CA GLN A 179 68.60 -9.31 30.48
C GLN A 179 68.49 -9.91 29.07
N ILE A 180 68.32 -11.23 28.99
CA ILE A 180 68.09 -11.92 27.72
C ILE A 180 66.80 -11.38 27.09
N ASN A 181 66.86 -11.04 25.80
CA ASN A 181 65.74 -10.59 24.99
C ASN A 181 65.38 -11.62 23.90
N ASN A 182 64.28 -11.39 23.18
CA ASN A 182 63.77 -12.32 22.15
C ASN A 182 64.79 -12.58 21.01
N ASP A 183 65.62 -11.60 20.63
CA ASP A 183 66.61 -11.76 19.55
C ASP A 183 67.80 -12.64 19.94
N GLU A 184 68.10 -12.75 21.24
CA GLU A 184 69.04 -13.76 21.77
C GLU A 184 68.32 -15.09 21.97
N PHE A 185 67.11 -15.07 22.54
CA PHE A 185 66.35 -16.26 22.90
C PHE A 185 65.92 -17.11 21.70
N LYS A 186 65.71 -16.53 20.51
CA LYS A 186 65.41 -17.28 19.27
C LYS A 186 66.45 -18.37 18.93
N ASN A 187 67.69 -18.18 19.37
CA ASN A 187 68.79 -19.10 19.12
C ASN A 187 68.80 -20.31 20.10
N PHE A 188 68.00 -20.28 21.18
CA PHE A 188 67.89 -21.34 22.17
C PHE A 188 67.19 -22.60 21.63
N THR A 189 66.53 -22.48 20.48
CA THR A 189 66.12 -23.60 19.61
C THR A 189 67.23 -24.64 19.41
N LYS A 190 68.51 -24.24 19.41
CA LYS A 190 69.68 -25.12 19.27
C LYS A 190 69.97 -26.01 20.48
N LEU A 191 69.47 -25.68 21.68
CA LEU A 191 69.80 -26.37 22.94
C LEU A 191 69.09 -27.74 23.06
N LYS A 192 69.52 -28.71 22.24
CA LYS A 192 68.88 -30.04 22.09
C LYS A 192 69.15 -31.04 23.22
N SER A 193 69.96 -30.70 24.22
CA SER A 193 70.31 -31.58 25.35
C SER A 193 69.75 -31.15 26.73
N LEU A 194 69.12 -29.97 26.82
CA LEU A 194 68.66 -29.43 28.11
C LEU A 194 67.47 -30.20 28.70
N VAL A 195 67.67 -30.76 29.89
CA VAL A 195 66.61 -31.30 30.74
C VAL A 195 65.99 -30.19 31.60
N LYS A 196 66.78 -29.17 31.94
CA LYS A 196 66.38 -28.04 32.79
C LYS A 196 66.77 -26.71 32.17
N LEU A 197 65.84 -25.75 32.17
CA LEU A 197 66.06 -24.38 31.72
C LEU A 197 65.47 -23.38 32.73
N ASP A 198 66.27 -22.45 33.22
CA ASP A 198 65.85 -21.33 34.07
C ASP A 198 66.26 -20.00 33.44
N LEU A 199 65.28 -19.15 33.16
CA LEU A 199 65.46 -17.81 32.58
C LEU A 199 64.74 -16.75 33.41
N THR A 200 64.75 -16.90 34.73
CA THR A 200 64.14 -15.95 35.67
C THR A 200 64.71 -14.52 35.52
N TRP A 201 63.87 -13.48 35.67
CA TRP A 201 64.24 -12.05 35.64
C TRP A 201 64.74 -11.49 34.29
N ASN A 202 64.47 -12.17 33.17
CA ASN A 202 64.84 -11.69 31.83
C ASN A 202 63.74 -10.84 31.16
N ASN A 203 63.99 -10.40 29.92
CA ASN A 203 63.12 -9.49 29.16
C ASN A 203 62.52 -10.21 27.95
N ILE A 204 62.01 -11.43 28.16
CA ILE A 204 61.48 -12.31 27.11
C ILE A 204 59.95 -12.19 27.07
N THR A 205 59.39 -12.11 25.86
CA THR A 205 57.93 -12.08 25.61
C THR A 205 57.43 -13.16 24.66
N ASP A 206 58.31 -13.78 23.87
CA ASP A 206 57.96 -14.87 22.94
C ASP A 206 58.50 -16.23 23.41
N LEU A 207 57.65 -17.25 23.39
CA LEU A 207 57.99 -18.64 23.72
C LEU A 207 58.13 -19.54 22.48
N SER A 208 57.96 -19.00 21.27
CA SER A 208 58.16 -19.75 20.02
C SER A 208 59.49 -20.53 19.93
N PRO A 209 60.62 -20.07 20.53
CA PRO A 209 61.89 -20.81 20.47
C PRO A 209 61.87 -22.16 21.21
N LEU A 210 60.94 -22.37 22.16
CA LEU A 210 60.84 -23.62 22.93
C LEU A 210 59.97 -24.70 22.24
N THR A 211 59.33 -24.39 21.12
CA THR A 211 58.42 -25.31 20.42
C THR A 211 59.07 -26.63 20.00
N GLU A 212 60.38 -26.62 19.76
CA GLU A 212 61.20 -27.79 19.41
C GLU A 212 61.97 -28.42 20.60
N ASN A 213 61.81 -27.91 21.83
CA ASN A 213 62.57 -28.35 23.00
C ASN A 213 61.72 -29.28 23.90
N ASP A 214 61.01 -30.23 23.30
CA ASP A 214 60.05 -31.10 24.00
C ASP A 214 60.69 -32.08 25.00
N HIS A 215 62.03 -32.17 25.02
CA HIS A 215 62.86 -32.91 25.96
C HIS A 215 63.06 -32.23 27.33
N ILE A 216 62.79 -30.92 27.46
CA ILE A 216 62.90 -30.21 28.74
C ILE A 216 61.84 -30.73 29.73
N THR A 217 62.26 -31.13 30.94
CA THR A 217 61.36 -31.58 32.01
C THR A 217 61.08 -30.52 33.07
N ASN A 218 61.95 -29.51 33.20
CA ASN A 218 61.83 -28.43 34.18
C ASN A 218 62.09 -27.08 33.51
N LEU A 219 61.10 -26.19 33.56
CA LEU A 219 61.14 -24.88 32.91
C LEU A 219 60.75 -23.77 33.90
N ASN A 220 61.67 -22.87 34.21
CA ASN A 220 61.43 -21.69 35.02
C ASN A 220 61.52 -20.41 34.18
N LEU A 221 60.40 -19.68 34.13
CA LEU A 221 60.15 -18.48 33.34
C LEU A 221 59.56 -17.35 34.20
N ASN A 222 59.76 -17.41 35.52
CA ASN A 222 59.32 -16.38 36.47
C ASN A 222 59.91 -15.00 36.11
N TYR A 223 59.21 -13.92 36.44
CA TYR A 223 59.69 -12.53 36.23
C TYR A 223 60.15 -12.25 34.79
N ASN A 224 59.27 -12.52 33.83
CA ASN A 224 59.43 -12.15 32.42
C ASN A 224 58.17 -11.34 32.00
N GLN A 225 57.85 -11.24 30.71
CA GLN A 225 56.72 -10.45 30.21
C GLN A 225 55.74 -11.24 29.33
N PHE A 226 55.69 -12.57 29.47
CA PHE A 226 54.83 -13.45 28.67
C PHE A 226 53.34 -13.13 28.84
N THR A 227 52.60 -13.08 27.72
CA THR A 227 51.14 -12.83 27.71
C THR A 227 50.31 -14.08 27.44
N ASN A 228 50.93 -15.11 26.86
CA ASN A 228 50.32 -16.41 26.60
C ASN A 228 51.38 -17.53 26.64
N VAL A 229 50.94 -18.77 26.84
CA VAL A 229 51.79 -19.97 26.86
C VAL A 229 51.47 -20.97 25.74
N ALA A 230 50.89 -20.49 24.62
CA ALA A 230 50.54 -21.36 23.49
C ALA A 230 51.75 -22.12 22.87
N PRO A 231 52.95 -21.53 22.74
CA PRO A 231 54.08 -22.23 22.13
C PRO A 231 54.57 -23.47 22.89
N ILE A 232 54.46 -23.49 24.23
CA ILE A 232 54.95 -24.62 25.04
C ILE A 232 53.99 -25.83 25.07
N ALA A 233 52.85 -25.76 24.37
CA ALA A 233 51.89 -26.87 24.26
C ALA A 233 52.45 -28.14 23.59
N THR A 234 53.61 -28.05 22.93
CA THR A 234 54.30 -29.22 22.34
C THR A 234 55.15 -29.98 23.37
N MET A 235 55.49 -29.39 24.51
CA MET A 235 56.50 -29.88 25.47
C MET A 235 55.99 -31.02 26.36
N LYS A 236 55.64 -32.16 25.76
CA LYS A 236 54.93 -33.27 26.42
C LYS A 236 55.67 -33.92 27.59
N ASN A 237 57.00 -33.80 27.66
CA ASN A 237 57.82 -34.33 28.76
C ASN A 237 57.96 -33.35 29.94
N LEU A 238 57.41 -32.14 29.84
CA LEU A 238 57.48 -31.12 30.88
C LEU A 238 56.72 -31.58 32.14
N LYS A 239 57.38 -31.50 33.29
CA LYS A 239 56.87 -31.90 34.62
C LYS A 239 56.68 -30.72 35.56
N VAL A 240 57.61 -29.77 35.51
CA VAL A 240 57.63 -28.59 36.38
C VAL A 240 57.69 -27.32 35.54
N LEU A 241 56.75 -26.42 35.77
CA LEU A 241 56.61 -25.15 35.08
C LEU A 241 56.35 -24.00 36.06
N TYR A 242 57.18 -22.96 35.99
CA TYR A 242 57.01 -21.74 36.77
C TYR A 242 56.91 -20.51 35.85
N LEU A 243 55.84 -19.74 36.02
CA LEU A 243 55.41 -18.61 35.18
C LEU A 243 55.01 -17.38 36.04
N ASN A 244 55.39 -17.37 37.32
CA ASN A 244 54.97 -16.36 38.28
C ASN A 244 55.52 -14.97 37.91
N ASN A 245 54.72 -13.92 38.09
CA ASN A 245 55.09 -12.54 37.73
C ASN A 245 55.36 -12.42 36.22
N ASN A 246 54.30 -12.60 35.43
CA ASN A 246 54.24 -12.37 33.99
C ASN A 246 52.92 -11.62 33.68
N ASN A 247 52.60 -11.45 32.40
CA ASN A 247 51.39 -10.74 31.93
C ASN A 247 50.33 -11.70 31.35
N LEU A 248 50.28 -12.96 31.83
CA LEU A 248 49.45 -14.01 31.24
C LEU A 248 47.96 -13.73 31.44
N THR A 249 47.18 -13.76 30.36
CA THR A 249 45.70 -13.64 30.42
C THR A 249 44.98 -14.98 30.34
N SER A 250 45.63 -16.01 29.78
CA SER A 250 45.15 -17.40 29.74
C SER A 250 46.32 -18.39 29.77
N ILE A 251 46.05 -19.58 30.30
CA ILE A 251 46.97 -20.73 30.37
C ILE A 251 46.35 -22.00 29.76
N ASP A 252 45.30 -21.88 28.95
CA ASP A 252 44.52 -23.01 28.40
C ASP A 252 45.36 -24.02 27.60
N ALA A 253 46.47 -23.55 27.02
CA ALA A 253 47.45 -24.37 26.32
C ALA A 253 48.00 -25.54 27.16
N LEU A 254 48.06 -25.38 28.50
CA LEU A 254 48.48 -26.43 29.43
C LEU A 254 47.58 -27.68 29.38
N ASN A 255 46.35 -27.58 28.85
CA ASN A 255 45.45 -28.73 28.67
C ASN A 255 46.06 -29.88 27.84
N THR A 256 47.10 -29.60 27.07
CA THR A 256 47.88 -30.58 26.28
C THR A 256 48.94 -31.33 27.09
N LEU A 257 49.44 -30.75 28.20
CA LEU A 257 50.66 -31.19 28.88
C LEU A 257 50.39 -32.24 29.97
N ARG A 258 50.00 -33.46 29.55
CA ARG A 258 49.57 -34.54 30.44
C ARG A 258 50.66 -35.16 31.33
N GLY A 259 51.92 -34.72 31.20
CA GLY A 259 53.03 -35.06 32.11
C GLY A 259 53.28 -34.05 33.24
N LEU A 260 52.60 -32.90 33.24
CA LEU A 260 52.86 -31.79 34.15
C LEU A 260 52.29 -32.07 35.56
N THR A 261 53.13 -31.91 36.59
CA THR A 261 52.77 -32.13 38.01
C THR A 261 52.78 -30.83 38.82
N ILE A 262 53.58 -29.85 38.41
CA ILE A 262 53.70 -28.54 39.04
C ILE A 262 53.53 -27.44 37.98
N ALA A 263 52.56 -26.55 38.18
CA ALA A 263 52.32 -25.39 37.31
C ALA A 263 51.94 -24.17 38.16
N TYR A 264 52.88 -23.25 38.38
CA TYR A 264 52.63 -22.01 39.12
C TYR A 264 52.65 -20.81 38.17
N ALA A 265 51.61 -19.97 38.22
CA ALA A 265 51.45 -18.74 37.46
C ALA A 265 50.88 -17.60 38.35
N ASP A 266 51.31 -17.54 39.60
CA ASP A 266 50.96 -16.49 40.56
C ASP A 266 51.34 -15.09 40.02
N ASN A 267 50.59 -14.06 40.40
CA ASN A 267 50.81 -12.66 40.00
C ASN A 267 50.80 -12.46 38.47
N ASN A 268 49.73 -12.93 37.81
CA ASN A 268 49.43 -12.72 36.38
C ASN A 268 48.05 -12.03 36.21
N ASN A 269 47.41 -12.14 35.04
CA ASN A 269 46.13 -11.50 34.71
C ASN A 269 45.01 -12.51 34.36
N ILE A 270 45.11 -13.76 34.81
CA ILE A 270 44.26 -14.89 34.39
C ILE A 270 42.86 -14.80 35.03
N THR A 271 41.81 -14.79 34.19
CA THR A 271 40.40 -14.66 34.61
C THR A 271 39.55 -15.94 34.48
N ASP A 272 40.03 -16.96 33.77
CA ASP A 272 39.27 -18.17 33.45
C ASP A 272 40.18 -19.39 33.57
N LEU A 273 39.70 -20.43 34.27
CA LEU A 273 40.36 -21.75 34.36
C LEU A 273 39.48 -22.90 33.84
N SER A 274 38.28 -22.62 33.32
CA SER A 274 37.27 -23.64 32.99
C SER A 274 37.76 -24.65 31.94
N ASN A 275 38.56 -24.20 30.97
CA ASN A 275 39.20 -25.03 29.94
C ASN A 275 40.23 -26.05 30.50
N LEU A 276 40.73 -25.87 31.74
CA LEU A 276 41.77 -26.72 32.32
C LEU A 276 41.25 -27.92 33.12
N LYS A 277 39.93 -28.10 33.31
CA LYS A 277 39.41 -29.16 34.20
C LYS A 277 39.96 -30.56 33.87
N ASN A 278 39.93 -30.94 32.60
CA ASN A 278 40.40 -32.26 32.14
C ASN A 278 41.92 -32.46 32.26
N PHE A 279 42.68 -31.37 32.43
CA PHE A 279 44.11 -31.40 32.70
C PHE A 279 44.38 -31.47 34.20
N PHE A 280 43.70 -30.67 35.02
CA PHE A 280 43.80 -30.70 36.48
C PHE A 280 43.46 -32.08 37.08
N GLU A 281 42.44 -32.76 36.53
CA GLU A 281 42.11 -34.15 36.87
C GLU A 281 43.11 -35.19 36.32
N ALA A 282 43.93 -34.81 35.32
CA ALA A 282 44.97 -35.66 34.75
C ALA A 282 46.31 -35.56 35.49
N MET A 283 46.64 -34.43 36.14
CA MET A 283 47.86 -34.20 36.93
C MET A 283 48.08 -35.30 37.99
N VAL A 284 49.32 -35.54 38.41
CA VAL A 284 49.69 -36.59 39.38
C VAL A 284 50.65 -36.01 40.42
N ALA A 285 50.49 -36.44 41.68
CA ALA A 285 51.35 -36.05 42.80
C ALA A 285 52.70 -36.81 42.83
N GLN A 286 53.77 -36.08 43.16
CA GLN A 286 55.19 -36.43 43.28
C GLN A 286 55.91 -35.69 44.44
N GLY A 287 55.22 -35.20 45.50
CA GLY A 287 55.88 -34.68 46.71
C GLY A 287 55.08 -33.64 47.50
N ASP A 288 55.78 -32.66 48.09
CA ASP A 288 55.20 -31.67 49.02
C ASP A 288 54.73 -30.35 48.36
N TYR A 289 55.16 -30.05 47.13
CA TYR A 289 55.04 -28.74 46.49
C TYR A 289 54.35 -28.82 45.12
N GLU A 290 53.02 -28.99 45.09
CA GLU A 290 52.39 -29.57 43.91
C GLU A 290 51.10 -28.91 43.42
N GLY A 291 50.73 -29.23 42.19
CA GLY A 291 49.47 -28.83 41.58
C GLY A 291 49.52 -27.47 40.89
N LEU A 292 48.39 -26.78 40.93
CA LEU A 292 48.10 -25.61 40.11
C LEU A 292 47.92 -24.37 40.99
N GLN A 293 48.85 -23.43 40.92
CA GLN A 293 48.83 -22.20 41.74
C GLN A 293 48.72 -20.97 40.83
N ILE A 294 47.58 -20.29 40.91
CA ILE A 294 47.17 -19.15 40.08
C ILE A 294 46.78 -17.98 41.00
N ASN A 295 47.58 -17.71 42.02
CA ASN A 295 47.23 -16.74 43.06
C ASN A 295 47.51 -15.30 42.65
N ASN A 296 46.95 -14.36 43.42
CA ASN A 296 47.24 -12.93 43.33
C ASN A 296 47.11 -12.32 41.93
N GLN A 297 46.28 -12.92 41.05
CA GLN A 297 46.01 -12.35 39.73
C GLN A 297 45.46 -10.94 39.90
N THR A 298 45.73 -10.03 38.98
CA THR A 298 45.26 -8.64 39.10
C THR A 298 44.79 -8.12 37.75
N ILE A 299 43.61 -7.50 37.74
CA ILE A 299 43.00 -6.92 36.54
C ILE A 299 42.28 -5.59 36.86
N THR A 300 42.12 -4.76 35.85
CA THR A 300 41.31 -3.54 35.89
C THR A 300 40.23 -3.63 34.83
N LEU A 301 38.96 -3.47 35.22
CA LEU A 301 37.81 -3.48 34.33
C LEU A 301 37.59 -2.10 33.66
N PRO A 302 36.84 -2.02 32.55
CA PRO A 302 36.44 -0.75 31.95
C PRO A 302 35.63 0.13 32.92
N THR A 303 35.81 1.46 32.83
CA THR A 303 35.15 2.43 33.72
C THR A 303 33.63 2.40 33.60
N ILE A 304 32.94 2.28 34.74
CA ILE A 304 31.50 2.50 34.83
C ILE A 304 31.25 4.00 35.08
N ASN A 305 30.35 4.61 34.30
CA ASN A 305 29.88 5.98 34.57
C ASN A 305 28.49 5.91 35.20
N ILE A 306 28.26 6.61 36.30
CA ILE A 306 26.95 6.75 36.95
C ILE A 306 26.68 8.18 37.40
N LYS A 307 25.41 8.49 37.63
CA LYS A 307 24.97 9.70 38.34
C LYS A 307 24.97 9.47 39.86
N LYS A 308 25.18 10.54 40.62
CA LYS A 308 25.03 10.55 42.08
C LYS A 308 23.71 9.89 42.51
N GLY A 309 23.76 8.97 43.45
CA GLY A 309 22.61 8.22 43.96
C GLY A 309 22.30 6.90 43.23
N ALA A 310 22.75 6.73 41.98
CA ALA A 310 22.65 5.46 41.29
C ALA A 310 23.62 4.41 41.86
N THR A 311 23.35 3.12 41.60
CA THR A 311 24.21 2.00 41.99
C THR A 311 25.08 1.57 40.81
N ALA A 312 26.40 1.53 40.99
CA ALA A 312 27.32 0.99 40.00
C ALA A 312 27.42 -0.53 40.15
N ASN A 313 27.23 -1.27 39.05
CA ASN A 313 27.23 -2.73 39.03
C ASN A 313 28.42 -3.27 38.24
N SER A 314 29.45 -3.77 38.94
CA SER A 314 30.57 -4.49 38.33
C SER A 314 30.16 -5.94 38.05
N THR A 315 30.51 -6.46 36.87
CA THR A 315 30.36 -7.89 36.57
C THR A 315 31.60 -8.63 37.06
N ASN A 316 31.42 -9.68 37.87
CA ASN A 316 32.51 -10.57 38.28
C ASN A 316 33.07 -11.26 37.02
N PRO A 317 34.31 -10.98 36.61
CA PRO A 317 34.86 -11.47 35.34
C PRO A 317 35.27 -12.94 35.40
N THR A 318 35.40 -13.51 36.60
CA THR A 318 36.05 -14.80 36.84
C THR A 318 35.30 -16.02 36.29
N LEU A 319 36.01 -17.11 36.04
CA LEU A 319 35.46 -18.47 35.94
C LEU A 319 36.41 -19.47 36.61
N ASP A 320 35.88 -20.31 37.50
CA ASP A 320 36.63 -21.36 38.18
C ASP A 320 36.91 -22.59 37.27
N ILE A 321 37.57 -23.61 37.83
CA ILE A 321 37.88 -24.88 37.14
C ILE A 321 36.63 -25.69 36.70
N ASN A 322 35.43 -25.27 37.09
CA ASN A 322 34.14 -25.87 36.74
C ASN A 322 33.27 -24.95 35.85
N GLY A 323 33.75 -23.76 35.49
CA GLY A 323 32.98 -22.77 34.74
C GLY A 323 31.96 -21.99 35.58
N GLN A 324 32.12 -21.92 36.90
CA GLN A 324 31.28 -21.15 37.82
C GLN A 324 31.94 -19.82 38.20
N LYS A 325 31.14 -18.82 38.59
CA LYS A 325 31.67 -17.55 39.13
C LYS A 325 32.32 -17.79 40.49
N MET A 326 33.58 -17.39 40.63
CA MET A 326 34.31 -17.56 41.89
C MET A 326 33.62 -16.77 43.02
N PRO A 327 33.56 -17.32 44.25
CA PRO A 327 33.11 -16.59 45.42
C PRO A 327 33.87 -15.27 45.62
N VAL A 328 33.11 -14.18 45.78
CA VAL A 328 33.66 -12.82 45.99
C VAL A 328 33.83 -12.53 47.48
N SER A 329 34.94 -11.88 47.85
CA SER A 329 35.24 -11.42 49.20
C SER A 329 35.98 -10.08 49.19
N ASN A 330 36.15 -9.46 50.36
CA ASN A 330 36.96 -8.24 50.54
C ASN A 330 36.58 -7.10 49.58
N ILE A 331 35.28 -6.89 49.40
CA ILE A 331 34.71 -5.81 48.60
C ILE A 331 34.95 -4.47 49.32
N SER A 332 35.44 -3.45 48.61
CA SER A 332 35.63 -2.11 49.18
C SER A 332 34.35 -1.27 49.14
N ASN A 333 34.33 -0.15 49.87
CA ASN A 333 33.24 0.84 49.81
C ASN A 333 31.85 0.25 50.12
N ASP A 334 31.80 -0.70 51.05
CA ASP A 334 30.59 -1.39 51.52
C ASP A 334 29.76 -2.04 50.39
N GLY A 335 30.43 -2.38 49.27
CA GLY A 335 29.81 -3.04 48.14
C GLY A 335 29.31 -4.45 48.48
N THR A 336 28.22 -4.82 47.82
CA THR A 336 27.52 -6.11 48.02
C THR A 336 27.72 -7.02 46.80
N VAL A 337 27.49 -8.32 46.96
CA VAL A 337 27.56 -9.31 45.86
C VAL A 337 26.23 -10.05 45.71
N SER A 338 25.84 -10.34 44.46
CA SER A 338 24.67 -11.17 44.16
C SER A 338 24.84 -12.62 44.65
N ALA A 339 23.74 -13.29 45.00
CA ALA A 339 23.78 -14.66 45.56
C ALA A 339 24.40 -15.72 44.61
N ASP A 340 24.50 -15.42 43.31
CA ASP A 340 25.13 -16.24 42.28
C ASP A 340 26.57 -15.78 41.92
N ASN A 341 27.14 -14.85 42.69
CA ASN A 341 28.46 -14.23 42.50
C ASN A 341 28.67 -13.53 41.14
N LYS A 342 27.63 -13.26 40.33
CA LYS A 342 27.78 -12.61 39.01
C LYS A 342 28.03 -11.10 39.09
N THR A 343 27.45 -10.41 40.07
CA THR A 343 27.45 -8.94 40.13
C THR A 343 27.92 -8.45 41.48
N VAL A 344 28.78 -7.42 41.48
CA VAL A 344 29.22 -6.69 42.68
C VAL A 344 28.71 -5.25 42.58
N SER A 345 27.87 -4.85 43.52
CA SER A 345 27.05 -3.63 43.48
C SER A 345 27.51 -2.61 44.52
N PHE A 346 27.76 -1.37 44.07
CA PHE A 346 28.28 -0.26 44.86
C PHE A 346 27.30 0.92 44.80
N ALA A 347 26.57 1.14 45.89
CA ALA A 347 25.61 2.23 46.05
C ALA A 347 26.25 3.44 46.77
N ASN A 348 25.57 4.60 46.75
CA ASN A 348 25.92 5.79 47.54
C ASN A 348 27.36 6.31 47.38
N LEU A 349 28.00 6.03 46.24
CA LEU A 349 29.35 6.50 45.95
C LEU A 349 29.37 8.05 45.83
N PRO A 350 30.37 8.73 46.41
CA PRO A 350 30.50 10.17 46.29
C PRO A 350 31.00 10.58 44.90
N ILE A 351 30.68 11.82 44.52
CA ILE A 351 31.03 12.46 43.24
C ILE A 351 32.53 12.38 42.93
N GLY A 352 32.86 12.25 41.65
CA GLY A 352 34.20 12.18 41.09
C GLY A 352 34.65 10.76 40.74
N ASN A 353 35.92 10.64 40.35
CA ASN A 353 36.53 9.35 40.03
C ASN A 353 36.88 8.56 41.31
N LYS A 354 36.51 7.28 41.32
CA LYS A 354 36.88 6.28 42.32
C LYS A 354 37.35 5.01 41.62
N THR A 355 38.14 4.21 42.33
CA THR A 355 38.36 2.80 41.99
C THR A 355 37.88 1.99 43.17
N VAL A 356 36.83 1.20 42.98
CA VAL A 356 36.41 0.19 43.95
C VAL A 356 37.12 -1.12 43.63
N THR A 357 37.26 -1.99 44.62
CA THR A 357 37.98 -3.26 44.48
C THR A 357 37.21 -4.40 45.13
N TYR A 358 37.42 -5.60 44.62
CA TYR A 358 37.00 -6.83 45.28
C TYR A 358 37.99 -7.93 44.98
N LYS A 359 37.98 -8.99 45.78
CA LYS A 359 38.77 -10.20 45.56
C LYS A 359 37.83 -11.34 45.22
N ALA A 360 38.30 -12.32 44.46
CA ALA A 360 37.65 -13.61 44.36
C ALA A 360 38.66 -14.71 44.65
N LYS A 361 38.19 -15.79 45.30
CA LYS A 361 39.05 -16.93 45.69
C LYS A 361 38.36 -18.25 45.42
N PHE A 362 39.13 -19.22 44.96
CA PHE A 362 38.69 -20.58 44.71
C PHE A 362 39.83 -21.56 45.04
N THR A 363 39.48 -22.67 45.67
CA THR A 363 40.40 -23.79 45.93
C THR A 363 39.70 -25.09 45.62
N ALA A 364 40.44 -26.06 45.09
CA ALA A 364 39.94 -27.41 44.84
C ALA A 364 41.04 -28.46 45.07
N THR A 365 40.63 -29.72 45.04
CA THR A 365 41.55 -30.86 44.99
C THR A 365 41.03 -31.81 43.93
N SER A 366 41.89 -32.29 43.04
CA SER A 366 41.50 -33.21 41.97
C SER A 366 41.17 -34.59 42.53
N SER A 367 40.53 -35.42 41.70
CA SER A 367 40.30 -36.85 41.98
C SER A 367 41.56 -37.66 42.33
N LYS A 368 42.76 -37.11 42.12
CA LYS A 368 44.07 -37.70 42.43
C LYS A 368 44.80 -37.03 43.60
N GLY A 369 44.14 -36.13 44.33
CA GLY A 369 44.73 -35.43 45.48
C GLY A 369 45.56 -34.18 45.12
N VAL A 370 45.62 -33.79 43.85
CA VAL A 370 46.40 -32.62 43.40
C VAL A 370 45.64 -31.33 43.78
N PRO A 371 46.25 -30.36 44.50
CA PRO A 371 45.56 -29.15 44.91
C PRO A 371 45.55 -28.07 43.80
N LEU A 372 44.52 -27.22 43.85
CA LEU A 372 44.41 -25.98 43.09
C LEU A 372 44.16 -24.82 44.05
N SER A 373 44.91 -23.73 43.90
CA SER A 373 44.63 -22.45 44.53
C SER A 373 44.58 -21.34 43.48
N TYR A 374 43.43 -20.66 43.38
CA TYR A 374 43.19 -19.57 42.44
C TYR A 374 42.68 -18.35 43.21
N SER A 375 43.33 -17.20 43.02
CA SER A 375 42.87 -15.94 43.63
C SER A 375 43.18 -14.74 42.76
N ILE A 376 42.25 -13.78 42.74
CA ILE A 376 42.29 -12.60 41.87
C ILE A 376 41.81 -11.35 42.61
N ASN A 377 42.45 -10.23 42.31
CA ASN A 377 42.10 -8.88 42.73
C ASN A 377 41.51 -8.15 41.51
N VAL A 378 40.25 -7.72 41.60
CA VAL A 378 39.57 -6.98 40.54
C VAL A 378 39.48 -5.52 40.94
N SER A 379 39.98 -4.63 40.08
CA SER A 379 39.82 -3.18 40.20
C SER A 379 38.74 -2.71 39.24
N GLN A 380 37.76 -1.97 39.74
CA GLN A 380 36.67 -1.37 38.97
C GLN A 380 36.74 0.16 39.09
N PRO A 381 37.21 0.86 38.05
CA PRO A 381 37.07 2.32 37.97
C PRO A 381 35.59 2.69 37.86
N ILE A 382 35.18 3.73 38.58
CA ILE A 382 33.83 4.30 38.57
C ILE A 382 33.96 5.82 38.54
N ASN A 383 33.26 6.46 37.62
CA ASN A 383 33.09 7.91 37.56
C ASN A 383 31.67 8.25 38.01
N VAL A 384 31.54 9.05 39.07
CA VAL A 384 30.25 9.52 39.60
C VAL A 384 30.08 11.00 39.26
N SER A 385 29.21 11.32 38.29
CA SER A 385 28.89 12.72 37.96
C SER A 385 27.73 13.26 38.82
N GLU A 386 27.64 14.59 38.94
CA GLU A 386 26.47 15.21 39.52
C GLU A 386 25.23 14.98 38.64
N GLN A 387 24.07 14.98 39.28
CA GLN A 387 22.82 15.15 38.55
C GLN A 387 22.66 16.63 38.17
N THR A 388 22.30 16.88 36.94
CA THR A 388 21.92 18.21 36.45
C THR A 388 20.40 18.31 36.41
N ASP A 389 19.85 19.47 36.78
CA ASP A 389 18.45 19.77 36.55
C ASP A 389 18.23 19.97 35.03
N SER A 390 17.17 19.39 34.46
CA SER A 390 16.77 19.58 33.06
C SER A 390 15.25 19.51 32.92
N THR A 391 14.75 19.90 31.74
CA THR A 391 13.31 19.97 31.46
C THR A 391 12.86 19.11 30.29
N VAL A 392 11.58 18.74 30.32
CA VAL A 392 10.87 18.17 29.17
C VAL A 392 9.74 19.13 28.82
N SER A 393 9.86 19.81 27.68
CA SER A 393 8.79 20.69 27.16
C SER A 393 7.83 19.88 26.30
N VAL A 394 6.55 19.89 26.65
CA VAL A 394 5.49 19.10 26.01
C VAL A 394 4.60 20.03 25.17
N PHE A 395 4.70 19.89 23.85
CA PHE A 395 3.95 20.67 22.87
C PHE A 395 2.72 19.89 22.39
N TYR A 396 1.63 20.61 22.13
CA TYR A 396 0.38 20.06 21.62
C TYR A 396 -0.02 20.88 20.39
N GLN A 397 0.24 20.36 19.18
CA GLN A 397 0.18 21.15 17.95
C GLN A 397 -0.51 20.43 16.77
N ASP A 398 -0.96 21.18 15.77
CA ASP A 398 -1.46 20.62 14.52
C ASP A 398 -0.32 20.18 13.57
N GLU A 399 -0.68 19.56 12.44
CA GLU A 399 0.26 19.14 11.38
C GLU A 399 1.06 20.29 10.72
N ASN A 400 0.72 21.55 11.02
CA ASN A 400 1.42 22.75 10.52
C ASN A 400 2.30 23.41 11.59
N GLY A 401 2.31 22.89 12.83
CA GLY A 401 3.03 23.48 13.97
C GLY A 401 2.27 24.59 14.72
N ASN A 402 0.95 24.72 14.54
CA ASN A 402 0.13 25.66 15.32
C ASN A 402 -0.17 25.09 16.71
N GLU A 403 0.10 25.84 17.78
CA GLU A 403 -0.22 25.43 19.17
C GLU A 403 -1.75 25.30 19.36
N LEU A 404 -2.20 24.11 19.79
CA LEU A 404 -3.61 23.76 20.01
C LEU A 404 -3.99 23.74 21.50
N ALA A 405 -3.02 23.49 22.38
CA ALA A 405 -3.18 23.60 23.83
C ALA A 405 -1.85 24.07 24.46
N PRO A 406 -1.88 24.82 25.58
CA PRO A 406 -0.67 25.38 26.17
C PRO A 406 0.42 24.34 26.42
N THR A 407 1.62 24.69 25.99
CA THR A 407 2.88 23.99 26.26
C THR A 407 3.05 23.74 27.76
N GLU A 408 3.40 22.51 28.13
CA GLU A 408 3.72 22.13 29.51
C GLU A 408 5.22 21.93 29.70
N THR A 409 5.72 22.07 30.92
CA THR A 409 7.12 21.84 31.24
C THR A 409 7.23 20.96 32.47
N LEU A 410 7.76 19.75 32.29
CA LEU A 410 8.22 18.93 33.40
C LEU A 410 9.68 19.32 33.73
N SER A 411 10.07 19.24 34.99
CA SER A 411 11.44 19.54 35.44
C SER A 411 11.86 18.51 36.47
N GLY A 412 13.10 18.04 36.35
CA GLY A 412 13.65 17.02 37.24
C GLY A 412 15.15 16.85 37.01
N LYS A 413 15.75 15.93 37.74
CA LYS A 413 17.20 15.68 37.69
C LYS A 413 17.54 14.53 36.78
N SER A 414 18.66 14.65 36.07
CA SER A 414 19.16 13.61 35.17
C SER A 414 19.14 12.22 35.85
N GLY A 415 18.38 11.27 35.30
CA GLY A 415 18.13 9.94 35.87
C GLY A 415 16.87 9.77 36.72
N GLU A 416 16.09 10.83 36.97
CA GLU A 416 14.72 10.72 37.50
C GLU A 416 13.74 10.41 36.35
N ASP A 417 12.69 9.63 36.63
CA ASP A 417 11.68 9.25 35.64
C ASP A 417 10.68 10.39 35.36
N TYR A 418 10.24 10.51 34.11
CA TYR A 418 9.14 11.39 33.70
C TYR A 418 8.11 10.65 32.84
N GLN A 419 6.87 11.14 32.87
CA GLN A 419 5.81 10.70 31.98
C GLN A 419 4.92 11.89 31.58
N THR A 420 4.57 11.96 30.30
CA THR A 420 3.66 12.93 29.69
C THR A 420 2.33 12.24 29.33
N THR A 421 1.29 13.01 29.02
CA THR A 421 -0.03 12.48 28.69
C THR A 421 -0.67 13.23 27.52
N GLU A 422 -1.31 12.51 26.61
CA GLU A 422 -2.15 13.08 25.56
C GLU A 422 -3.26 13.97 26.16
N LYS A 423 -3.51 15.13 25.56
CA LYS A 423 -4.69 15.95 25.83
C LYS A 423 -5.82 15.65 24.84
N THR A 424 -7.05 15.58 25.33
CA THR A 424 -8.24 15.59 24.46
C THR A 424 -8.49 17.02 23.95
N ILE A 425 -8.33 17.25 22.65
CA ILE A 425 -8.47 18.57 22.02
C ILE A 425 -9.73 18.58 21.13
N ALA A 426 -10.58 19.61 21.28
CA ALA A 426 -11.87 19.67 20.59
C ALA A 426 -11.70 19.76 19.06
N ASN A 427 -12.41 18.89 18.32
CA ASN A 427 -12.34 18.73 16.86
C ASN A 427 -11.01 18.21 16.29
N TYR A 428 -10.09 17.72 17.14
CA TYR A 428 -8.82 17.11 16.76
C TYR A 428 -8.70 15.69 17.33
N GLN A 429 -7.84 14.87 16.74
CA GLN A 429 -7.46 13.55 17.23
C GLN A 429 -5.94 13.38 17.15
N LEU A 430 -5.33 12.64 18.08
CA LEU A 430 -3.90 12.40 18.06
C LEU A 430 -3.52 11.61 16.80
N LYS A 431 -2.54 12.13 16.05
CA LYS A 431 -1.98 11.50 14.86
C LYS A 431 -0.72 10.71 15.21
N GLU A 432 0.22 11.36 15.87
CA GLU A 432 1.55 10.83 16.20
C GLU A 432 2.17 11.57 17.40
N ILE A 433 3.20 10.97 18.01
CA ILE A 433 3.98 11.59 19.09
C ILE A 433 5.44 11.62 18.66
N GLU A 434 6.03 12.81 18.62
CA GLU A 434 7.46 13.01 18.40
C GLU A 434 8.20 13.07 19.74
N GLY A 435 9.38 12.43 19.84
CA GLY A 435 10.12 12.29 21.10
C GLY A 435 9.68 11.06 21.92
N GLN A 436 9.95 11.09 23.23
CA GLN A 436 9.62 9.99 24.15
C GLN A 436 8.55 10.43 25.14
N ALA A 437 7.33 9.88 25.03
CA ALA A 437 6.23 10.23 25.94
C ALA A 437 6.51 9.90 27.43
N SER A 438 7.45 9.00 27.70
CA SER A 438 7.97 8.67 29.03
C SER A 438 9.42 8.22 28.94
N GLY A 439 10.24 8.56 29.93
CA GLY A 439 11.65 8.24 29.95
C GLY A 439 12.31 8.71 31.25
N GLN A 440 13.62 8.97 31.20
CA GLN A 440 14.34 9.65 32.28
C GLN A 440 14.85 11.02 31.81
N PHE A 441 14.87 12.00 32.72
CA PHE A 441 15.50 13.29 32.46
C PHE A 441 16.96 13.07 32.07
N THR A 442 17.46 13.85 31.10
CA THR A 442 18.83 13.75 30.60
C THR A 442 19.71 14.89 31.13
N ASP A 443 20.96 14.97 30.69
CA ASP A 443 21.86 16.08 31.00
C ASP A 443 21.57 17.36 30.16
N ALA A 444 20.56 17.30 29.30
CA ALA A 444 20.07 18.41 28.49
C ALA A 444 18.53 18.48 28.50
N ASP A 445 18.00 19.67 28.22
CA ASP A 445 16.58 19.88 27.96
C ASP A 445 16.12 19.09 26.72
N SER A 446 14.85 18.67 26.73
CA SER A 446 14.27 17.84 25.67
C SER A 446 12.81 18.19 25.41
N THR A 447 12.25 17.65 24.33
CA THR A 447 10.92 18.00 23.84
C THR A 447 10.09 16.75 23.52
N VAL A 448 8.80 16.81 23.81
CA VAL A 448 7.79 15.83 23.37
C VAL A 448 6.70 16.58 22.63
N THR A 449 6.36 16.16 21.42
CA THR A 449 5.33 16.81 20.61
C THR A 449 4.18 15.84 20.38
N TYR A 450 3.01 16.15 20.92
CA TYR A 450 1.76 15.50 20.52
C TYR A 450 1.25 16.21 19.27
N VAL A 451 1.31 15.53 18.13
CA VAL A 451 0.88 16.06 16.82
C VAL A 451 -0.53 15.58 16.52
N TYR A 452 -1.43 16.51 16.27
CA TYR A 452 -2.85 16.25 16.06
C TYR A 452 -3.27 16.52 14.62
N GLU A 453 -4.10 15.64 14.07
CA GLU A 453 -4.87 15.91 12.85
C GLU A 453 -6.32 16.30 13.23
N LYS A 454 -7.09 16.82 12.26
CA LYS A 454 -8.53 17.00 12.46
C LYS A 454 -9.21 15.67 12.78
N ALA A 455 -10.17 15.68 13.70
CA ALA A 455 -11.01 14.52 13.93
C ALA A 455 -11.93 14.26 12.73
N ASP A 456 -12.40 13.03 12.59
CA ASP A 456 -13.41 12.70 11.58
C ASP A 456 -14.75 13.39 11.91
N GLY A 457 -15.35 14.03 10.92
CA GLY A 457 -16.63 14.71 11.05
C GLY A 457 -17.81 13.73 11.07
N ALA A 458 -18.93 14.18 11.62
CA ALA A 458 -20.16 13.40 11.59
C ALA A 458 -20.67 13.26 10.14
N PRO A 459 -21.16 12.07 9.75
CA PRO A 459 -21.59 11.80 8.37
C PRO A 459 -22.69 12.76 7.90
N VAL A 460 -22.54 13.27 6.68
CA VAL A 460 -23.56 14.07 6.00
C VAL A 460 -24.49 13.11 5.26
N THR A 461 -25.76 13.07 5.67
CA THR A 461 -26.78 12.22 5.03
C THR A 461 -27.51 13.01 3.95
N VAL A 462 -27.56 12.50 2.71
CA VAL A 462 -28.28 13.13 1.60
C VAL A 462 -29.58 12.39 1.35
N LYS A 463 -30.72 13.06 1.50
CA LYS A 463 -32.06 12.49 1.34
C LYS A 463 -32.72 12.96 0.05
N TYR A 464 -33.56 12.10 -0.51
CA TYR A 464 -34.31 12.34 -1.74
C TYR A 464 -35.78 12.02 -1.48
N VAL A 465 -36.63 13.05 -1.34
CA VAL A 465 -38.02 12.92 -0.87
C VAL A 465 -39.03 13.63 -1.75
N ASP A 466 -40.29 13.20 -1.71
CA ASP A 466 -41.39 13.98 -2.27
C ASP A 466 -41.78 15.18 -1.37
N ALA A 467 -42.82 15.93 -1.76
CA ALA A 467 -43.32 17.08 -1.02
C ALA A 467 -43.95 16.73 0.35
N ASP A 468 -44.35 15.47 0.56
CA ASP A 468 -44.93 14.97 1.82
C ASP A 468 -43.85 14.34 2.74
N GLY A 469 -42.63 14.14 2.23
CA GLY A 469 -41.47 13.66 2.96
C GLY A 469 -41.16 12.16 2.77
N ASN A 470 -41.83 11.46 1.86
CA ASN A 470 -41.59 10.04 1.59
C ASN A 470 -40.28 9.86 0.81
N GLU A 471 -39.46 8.85 1.18
CA GLU A 471 -38.15 8.60 0.55
C GLU A 471 -38.31 7.95 -0.84
N LEU A 472 -37.85 8.64 -1.89
CA LEU A 472 -37.99 8.25 -3.30
C LEU A 472 -36.78 7.48 -3.86
N ALA A 473 -35.62 7.64 -3.23
CA ALA A 473 -34.39 6.94 -3.55
C ALA A 473 -33.54 6.85 -2.29
N THR A 474 -32.77 5.76 -2.15
CA THR A 474 -31.95 5.51 -0.95
C THR A 474 -31.02 6.68 -0.65
N SER A 475 -31.06 7.13 0.60
CA SER A 475 -30.19 8.19 1.11
C SER A 475 -28.71 7.87 0.94
N ASP A 476 -27.91 8.84 0.50
CA ASP A 476 -26.44 8.71 0.41
C ASP A 476 -25.78 9.18 1.72
N THR A 477 -24.53 8.76 1.94
CA THR A 477 -23.72 9.18 3.10
C THR A 477 -22.34 9.63 2.63
N LEU A 478 -21.98 10.87 2.97
CA LEU A 478 -20.63 11.40 2.78
C LEU A 478 -19.91 11.41 4.14
N ASN A 479 -18.61 11.10 4.14
CA ASN A 479 -17.73 11.16 5.31
C ASN A 479 -16.52 12.03 4.98
N GLY A 480 -15.94 12.68 5.99
CA GLY A 480 -14.74 13.51 5.85
C GLY A 480 -14.32 14.16 7.17
N LYS A 481 -13.10 14.69 7.20
CA LYS A 481 -12.51 15.39 8.36
C LYS A 481 -13.31 16.66 8.71
N ILE A 482 -13.37 17.03 9.98
CA ILE A 482 -13.98 18.31 10.41
C ILE A 482 -13.33 19.48 9.67
N ASP A 483 -14.16 20.45 9.27
CA ASP A 483 -13.83 21.62 8.44
C ASP A 483 -13.48 21.31 6.96
N ALA A 484 -13.38 20.03 6.55
CA ALA A 484 -13.24 19.69 5.13
C ALA A 484 -14.54 19.97 4.35
N PRO A 485 -14.47 20.44 3.10
CA PRO A 485 -15.65 20.77 2.30
C PRO A 485 -16.36 19.51 1.77
N TYR A 486 -17.68 19.60 1.64
CA TYR A 486 -18.51 18.64 0.91
C TYR A 486 -19.41 19.34 -0.12
N GLN A 487 -19.76 18.60 -1.18
CA GLN A 487 -20.73 19.01 -2.19
C GLN A 487 -21.61 17.81 -2.57
N THR A 488 -22.91 18.06 -2.76
CA THR A 488 -23.91 17.06 -3.14
C THR A 488 -24.65 17.49 -4.42
N THR A 489 -25.30 16.54 -5.08
CA THR A 489 -26.18 16.80 -6.23
C THR A 489 -27.48 16.00 -6.11
N ALA A 490 -28.52 16.44 -6.82
CA ALA A 490 -29.78 15.74 -6.90
C ALA A 490 -29.63 14.47 -7.77
N LYS A 491 -30.23 13.35 -7.34
CA LYS A 491 -30.35 12.16 -8.18
C LYS A 491 -31.39 12.37 -9.28
N SER A 492 -31.18 11.74 -10.43
CA SER A 492 -32.26 11.53 -11.40
C SER A 492 -33.13 10.37 -10.92
N ILE A 493 -34.44 10.60 -10.82
CA ILE A 493 -35.43 9.63 -10.32
C ILE A 493 -36.55 9.57 -11.37
N SER A 494 -36.95 8.36 -11.77
CA SER A 494 -37.95 8.18 -12.84
C SER A 494 -39.29 8.81 -12.46
N ASP A 495 -39.93 9.51 -13.40
CA ASP A 495 -41.23 10.17 -13.24
C ASP A 495 -41.29 11.30 -12.16
N TRP A 496 -40.15 11.70 -11.59
CA TRP A 496 -40.01 12.79 -10.63
C TRP A 496 -39.03 13.87 -11.11
N ALA A 497 -39.34 15.14 -10.81
CA ALA A 497 -38.50 16.29 -11.09
C ALA A 497 -38.06 16.97 -9.77
N VAL A 498 -36.86 17.57 -9.76
CA VAL A 498 -36.34 18.27 -8.57
C VAL A 498 -37.14 19.57 -8.37
N LYS A 499 -37.87 19.66 -7.26
CA LYS A 499 -38.65 20.83 -6.84
C LYS A 499 -37.78 21.84 -6.08
N THR A 500 -36.91 21.33 -5.19
CA THR A 500 -36.08 22.16 -4.31
C THR A 500 -34.70 21.53 -4.09
N THR A 501 -33.66 22.27 -4.47
CA THR A 501 -32.28 22.05 -4.02
C THR A 501 -32.08 22.75 -2.67
N PRO A 502 -31.59 22.07 -1.62
CA PRO A 502 -31.41 22.68 -0.31
C PRO A 502 -30.16 23.57 -0.25
N ASN A 503 -30.22 24.65 0.55
CA ASN A 503 -29.12 25.61 0.69
C ASN A 503 -27.82 25.01 1.26
N ASN A 504 -27.90 23.88 1.97
CA ASN A 504 -26.74 23.17 2.52
C ASN A 504 -26.21 22.02 1.62
N ALA A 505 -26.58 22.00 0.33
CA ALA A 505 -26.01 21.10 -0.68
C ALA A 505 -24.49 21.24 -0.85
N THR A 506 -23.93 22.37 -0.42
CA THR A 506 -22.49 22.56 -0.16
C THR A 506 -22.30 22.98 1.28
N GLY A 507 -21.22 22.53 1.91
CA GLY A 507 -20.87 22.92 3.28
C GLY A 507 -19.50 22.38 3.69
N VAL A 508 -19.24 22.36 4.99
CA VAL A 508 -18.11 21.63 5.59
C VAL A 508 -18.63 20.58 6.56
N PHE A 509 -17.88 19.49 6.75
CA PHE A 509 -18.19 18.51 7.79
C PHE A 509 -18.01 19.13 9.18
N THR A 510 -18.97 18.88 10.07
CA THR A 510 -18.93 19.31 11.47
C THR A 510 -18.94 18.10 12.39
N ASN A 511 -18.77 18.29 13.70
CA ASN A 511 -18.96 17.23 14.71
C ASN A 511 -20.44 16.80 14.87
N SER A 512 -21.38 17.45 14.17
CA SER A 512 -22.82 17.25 14.29
C SER A 512 -23.42 16.71 12.99
N LYS A 513 -24.30 15.71 13.07
CA LYS A 513 -24.88 15.06 11.88
C LYS A 513 -25.67 16.06 11.03
N GLN A 514 -25.19 16.31 9.81
CA GLN A 514 -25.86 17.18 8.84
C GLN A 514 -26.76 16.34 7.92
N THR A 515 -27.93 16.89 7.55
CA THR A 515 -28.84 16.27 6.58
C THR A 515 -29.10 17.25 5.44
N VAL A 516 -28.95 16.77 4.21
CA VAL A 516 -29.16 17.53 2.96
C VAL A 516 -30.35 16.92 2.24
N THR A 517 -31.49 17.59 2.21
CA THR A 517 -32.75 17.03 1.68
C THR A 517 -33.12 17.67 0.34
N TYR A 518 -33.06 16.90 -0.73
CA TYR A 518 -33.63 17.28 -2.03
C TYR A 518 -35.12 16.90 -2.05
N VAL A 519 -35.97 17.89 -2.39
CA VAL A 519 -37.42 17.70 -2.51
C VAL A 519 -37.79 17.61 -3.98
N TYR A 520 -38.66 16.67 -4.32
CA TYR A 520 -39.12 16.37 -5.68
C TYR A 520 -40.63 16.56 -5.81
N GLU A 521 -41.09 16.73 -7.05
CA GLU A 521 -42.51 16.68 -7.44
C GLU A 521 -42.68 15.79 -8.68
N LYS A 522 -43.90 15.30 -8.95
CA LYS A 522 -44.17 14.51 -10.16
C LYS A 522 -43.80 15.30 -11.41
N ALA A 523 -43.10 14.64 -12.34
CA ALA A 523 -42.71 15.24 -13.61
C ALA A 523 -43.94 15.51 -14.49
N ASP A 524 -43.81 16.39 -15.49
CA ASP A 524 -44.84 16.63 -16.48
C ASP A 524 -45.05 15.39 -17.36
N GLY A 525 -46.30 14.95 -17.48
CA GLY A 525 -46.69 13.83 -18.32
C GLY A 525 -46.75 14.20 -19.79
N ALA A 526 -46.71 13.19 -20.66
CA ALA A 526 -46.87 13.39 -22.08
C ALA A 526 -48.32 13.85 -22.41
N PRO A 527 -48.50 14.74 -23.40
CA PRO A 527 -49.81 15.23 -23.78
C PRO A 527 -50.75 14.12 -24.22
N VAL A 528 -52.02 14.26 -23.83
CA VAL A 528 -53.13 13.40 -24.25
C VAL A 528 -53.85 14.09 -25.41
N THR A 529 -53.89 13.45 -26.58
CA THR A 529 -54.55 14.00 -27.78
C THR A 529 -55.95 13.41 -27.95
N VAL A 530 -56.95 14.25 -28.21
CA VAL A 530 -58.35 13.81 -28.42
C VAL A 530 -58.76 14.04 -29.86
N LYS A 531 -59.14 12.97 -30.57
CA LYS A 531 -59.54 12.96 -31.99
C LYS A 531 -61.05 12.74 -32.14
N TYR A 532 -61.60 13.28 -33.22
CA TYR A 532 -63.01 13.20 -33.59
C TYR A 532 -63.11 12.81 -35.07
N VAL A 533 -63.55 11.57 -35.37
CA VAL A 533 -63.46 10.97 -36.71
C VAL A 533 -64.77 10.34 -37.18
N ASP A 534 -64.94 10.18 -38.49
CA ASP A 534 -65.98 9.30 -39.04
C ASP A 534 -65.58 7.81 -38.94
N ALA A 535 -66.46 6.92 -39.44
CA ALA A 535 -66.23 5.48 -39.44
C ALA A 535 -65.05 5.03 -40.33
N ASP A 536 -64.62 5.87 -41.28
CA ASP A 536 -63.48 5.62 -42.18
C ASP A 536 -62.16 6.22 -41.63
N GLY A 537 -62.22 6.96 -40.52
CA GLY A 537 -61.09 7.54 -39.81
C GLY A 537 -60.74 8.99 -40.21
N ASN A 538 -61.55 9.67 -41.02
CA ASN A 538 -61.31 11.05 -41.43
C ASN A 538 -61.62 12.01 -40.26
N GLU A 539 -60.75 13.00 -40.01
CA GLU A 539 -60.98 13.99 -38.94
C GLU A 539 -62.14 14.94 -39.27
N LEU A 540 -63.19 14.91 -38.43
CA LEU A 540 -64.38 15.75 -38.54
C LEU A 540 -64.28 17.06 -37.77
N ALA A 541 -63.35 17.14 -36.81
CA ALA A 541 -63.05 18.35 -36.04
C ALA A 541 -61.59 18.34 -35.59
N THR A 542 -61.05 19.52 -35.29
CA THR A 542 -59.69 19.66 -34.76
C THR A 542 -59.49 18.85 -33.49
N SER A 543 -58.33 18.20 -33.40
CA SER A 543 -57.93 17.45 -32.22
C SER A 543 -57.65 18.38 -31.04
N ASP A 544 -58.09 18.00 -29.84
CA ASP A 544 -57.73 18.72 -28.61
C ASP A 544 -56.47 18.12 -27.98
N THR A 545 -55.85 18.85 -27.05
CA THR A 545 -54.68 18.37 -26.29
C THR A 545 -54.79 18.77 -24.83
N LEU A 546 -54.67 17.79 -23.95
CA LEU A 546 -54.61 17.97 -22.50
C LEU A 546 -53.17 17.77 -22.03
N ASN A 547 -52.75 18.50 -20.99
CA ASN A 547 -51.44 18.38 -20.34
C ASN A 547 -51.65 18.29 -18.81
N GLY A 548 -50.74 17.61 -18.12
CA GLY A 548 -50.76 17.50 -16.65
C GLY A 548 -49.55 16.74 -16.14
N LYS A 549 -49.35 16.69 -14.82
CA LYS A 549 -48.29 15.88 -14.18
C LYS A 549 -48.58 14.39 -14.32
N ILE A 550 -47.55 13.56 -14.31
CA ILE A 550 -47.68 12.09 -14.29
C ILE A 550 -48.57 11.67 -13.09
N ASP A 551 -49.41 10.67 -13.32
CA ASP A 551 -50.47 10.17 -12.42
C ASP A 551 -51.65 11.12 -12.14
N ALA A 552 -51.62 12.37 -12.62
CA ALA A 552 -52.79 13.24 -12.54
C ALA A 552 -53.92 12.73 -13.48
N PRO A 553 -55.21 12.81 -13.07
CA PRO A 553 -56.31 12.31 -13.89
C PRO A 553 -56.65 13.25 -15.05
N TYR A 554 -57.17 12.67 -16.15
CA TYR A 554 -57.83 13.40 -17.24
C TYR A 554 -59.20 12.82 -17.56
N GLN A 555 -60.06 13.67 -18.13
CA GLN A 555 -61.36 13.31 -18.67
C GLN A 555 -61.61 14.08 -19.97
N THR A 556 -62.29 13.45 -20.91
CA THR A 556 -62.64 13.98 -22.22
C THR A 556 -64.14 13.79 -22.49
N THR A 557 -64.69 14.50 -23.47
CA THR A 557 -66.06 14.34 -23.94
C THR A 557 -66.15 14.46 -25.46
N ALA A 558 -67.22 13.91 -26.05
CA ALA A 558 -67.49 14.02 -27.47
C ALA A 558 -67.91 15.46 -27.84
N LYS A 559 -67.38 16.00 -28.94
CA LYS A 559 -67.86 17.26 -29.52
C LYS A 559 -69.24 17.07 -30.18
N SER A 560 -70.09 18.09 -30.10
CA SER A 560 -71.32 18.15 -30.90
C SER A 560 -70.97 18.63 -32.32
N LEU A 561 -71.23 17.79 -33.33
CA LEU A 561 -70.84 18.03 -34.73
C LEU A 561 -72.08 18.06 -35.63
N SER A 562 -72.27 19.15 -36.37
CA SER A 562 -73.50 19.35 -37.17
C SER A 562 -73.63 18.31 -38.29
N GLY A 563 -74.80 17.65 -38.38
CA GLY A 563 -75.06 16.56 -39.34
C GLY A 563 -74.53 15.19 -38.93
N TRP A 564 -73.82 15.10 -37.80
CA TRP A 564 -73.21 13.87 -37.29
C TRP A 564 -73.73 13.51 -35.89
N THR A 565 -73.65 12.23 -35.55
CA THR A 565 -74.03 11.65 -34.26
C THR A 565 -72.91 10.76 -33.75
N VAL A 566 -72.71 10.68 -32.43
CA VAL A 566 -71.63 9.88 -31.84
C VAL A 566 -71.99 8.40 -31.95
N LYS A 567 -71.17 7.63 -32.69
CA LYS A 567 -71.29 6.18 -32.87
C LYS A 567 -70.56 5.42 -31.77
N THR A 568 -69.38 5.92 -31.36
CA THR A 568 -68.53 5.24 -30.35
C THR A 568 -67.81 6.24 -29.46
N THR A 569 -67.97 6.08 -28.15
CA THR A 569 -67.13 6.68 -27.10
C THR A 569 -66.01 5.68 -26.75
N PRO A 570 -64.73 6.10 -26.70
CA PRO A 570 -63.62 5.19 -26.43
C PRO A 570 -63.46 4.92 -24.92
N ASN A 571 -62.99 3.71 -24.57
CA ASN A 571 -62.80 3.29 -23.18
C ASN A 571 -61.77 4.14 -22.40
N ASN A 572 -60.82 4.78 -23.11
CA ASN A 572 -59.84 5.69 -22.52
C ASN A 572 -60.28 7.17 -22.53
N ALA A 573 -61.59 7.44 -22.61
CA ALA A 573 -62.14 8.78 -22.46
C ALA A 573 -61.80 9.41 -21.09
N THR A 574 -61.50 8.58 -20.08
CA THR A 574 -60.85 8.94 -18.82
C THR A 574 -59.55 8.15 -18.64
N GLY A 575 -58.62 8.68 -17.85
CA GLY A 575 -57.36 8.03 -17.54
C GLY A 575 -56.48 8.88 -16.62
N VAL A 576 -55.19 8.54 -16.53
CA VAL A 576 -54.15 9.40 -15.93
C VAL A 576 -53.06 9.71 -16.96
N PHE A 577 -52.42 10.87 -16.85
CA PHE A 577 -51.25 11.21 -17.66
C PHE A 577 -50.09 10.26 -17.34
N THR A 578 -49.45 9.73 -18.38
CA THR A 578 -48.25 8.91 -18.27
C THR A 578 -47.06 9.62 -18.92
N ASN A 579 -45.84 9.10 -18.77
CA ASN A 579 -44.68 9.55 -19.54
C ASN A 579 -44.79 9.25 -21.07
N SER A 580 -45.82 8.51 -21.49
CA SER A 580 -46.04 8.08 -22.88
C SER A 580 -47.27 8.78 -23.49
N LYS A 581 -47.19 9.16 -24.76
CA LYS A 581 -48.27 9.88 -25.46
C LYS A 581 -49.52 9.00 -25.56
N GLN A 582 -50.66 9.54 -25.13
CA GLN A 582 -51.96 8.85 -25.14
C GLN A 582 -52.89 9.50 -26.17
N THR A 583 -53.71 8.70 -26.85
CA THR A 583 -54.68 9.19 -27.84
C THR A 583 -56.07 8.63 -27.56
N VAL A 584 -57.05 9.53 -27.45
CA VAL A 584 -58.47 9.25 -27.26
C VAL A 584 -59.18 9.53 -28.58
N THR A 585 -60.09 8.67 -29.05
CA THR A 585 -60.74 8.84 -30.37
C THR A 585 -62.23 8.55 -30.32
N TYR A 586 -63.04 9.58 -30.61
CA TYR A 586 -64.49 9.49 -30.76
C TYR A 586 -64.86 9.25 -32.22
N VAL A 587 -65.75 8.29 -32.47
CA VAL A 587 -66.20 7.89 -33.82
C VAL A 587 -67.65 8.33 -34.04
N TYR A 588 -67.97 8.83 -35.24
CA TYR A 588 -69.26 9.43 -35.59
C TYR A 588 -69.90 8.80 -36.84
N GLU A 589 -71.21 8.97 -36.99
CA GLU A 589 -71.99 8.62 -38.19
C GLU A 589 -73.07 9.67 -38.54
N LYS A 590 -73.51 9.70 -39.80
CA LYS A 590 -74.45 10.72 -40.30
C LYS A 590 -75.86 10.61 -39.69
N ALA A 591 -76.44 11.77 -39.43
CA ALA A 591 -77.81 11.91 -38.94
C ALA A 591 -78.89 11.61 -40.01
N ASP A 592 -80.13 11.43 -39.55
CA ASP A 592 -81.30 11.25 -40.40
C ASP A 592 -81.76 12.57 -41.06
N GLY A 593 -82.20 12.46 -42.31
CA GLY A 593 -82.70 13.58 -43.10
C GLY A 593 -84.20 13.80 -42.91
N ALA A 594 -84.68 14.98 -43.30
CA ALA A 594 -86.09 15.32 -43.24
C ALA A 594 -86.87 14.67 -44.42
N PRO A 595 -88.13 14.28 -44.21
CA PRO A 595 -88.93 13.63 -45.25
C PRO A 595 -89.18 14.51 -46.47
N VAL A 596 -89.27 13.85 -47.64
CA VAL A 596 -89.62 14.45 -48.93
C VAL A 596 -91.08 14.15 -49.23
N THR A 597 -91.88 15.16 -49.58
CA THR A 597 -93.32 15.04 -49.89
C THR A 597 -93.58 15.24 -51.38
N VAL A 598 -94.50 14.48 -51.98
CA VAL A 598 -94.84 14.59 -53.42
C VAL A 598 -96.31 14.95 -53.59
N LYS A 599 -96.64 15.96 -54.40
CA LYS A 599 -97.99 16.53 -54.59
C LYS A 599 -98.44 16.52 -56.05
N TYR A 600 -99.76 16.50 -56.26
CA TYR A 600 -100.41 16.44 -57.56
C TYR A 600 -101.60 17.43 -57.59
N VAL A 601 -101.50 18.51 -58.36
CA VAL A 601 -102.44 19.65 -58.29
C VAL A 601 -102.90 20.16 -59.66
N ASP A 602 -104.05 20.82 -59.74
CA ASP A 602 -104.42 21.59 -60.94
C ASP A 602 -103.64 22.92 -61.05
N ALA A 603 -103.89 23.68 -62.12
CA ALA A 603 -103.26 24.96 -62.38
C ALA A 603 -103.58 26.05 -61.33
N ASP A 604 -104.66 25.89 -60.57
CA ASP A 604 -105.08 26.79 -59.48
C ASP A 604 -104.54 26.34 -58.10
N GLY A 605 -103.92 25.16 -58.04
CA GLY A 605 -103.25 24.60 -56.86
C GLY A 605 -104.07 23.59 -56.04
N ASN A 606 -105.26 23.20 -56.50
CA ASN A 606 -106.11 22.24 -55.79
C ASN A 606 -105.56 20.81 -55.92
N GLU A 607 -105.50 20.03 -54.83
CA GLU A 607 -104.99 18.65 -54.87
C GLU A 607 -105.95 17.72 -55.64
N LEU A 608 -105.45 17.13 -56.73
CA LEU A 608 -106.16 16.18 -57.57
C LEU A 608 -105.93 14.71 -57.15
N ALA A 609 -104.87 14.45 -56.37
CA ALA A 609 -104.57 13.14 -55.79
C ALA A 609 -103.75 13.28 -54.50
N THR A 610 -103.87 12.29 -53.62
CA THR A 610 -103.17 12.28 -52.33
C THR A 610 -101.66 12.30 -52.48
N SER A 611 -101.01 13.02 -51.56
CA SER A 611 -99.56 13.21 -51.52
C SER A 611 -98.80 11.97 -51.04
N ASP A 612 -97.61 11.72 -51.58
CA ASP A 612 -96.71 10.61 -51.18
C ASP A 612 -95.55 11.11 -50.30
N THR A 613 -94.80 10.22 -49.62
CA THR A 613 -93.69 10.61 -48.72
C THR A 613 -92.52 9.61 -48.72
N LEU A 614 -91.28 10.13 -48.69
CA LEU A 614 -90.03 9.36 -48.67
C LEU A 614 -89.15 9.78 -47.46
N ASN A 615 -88.29 8.87 -46.95
CA ASN A 615 -87.38 9.09 -45.83
C ASN A 615 -85.97 8.54 -46.11
N GLY A 616 -84.92 9.11 -45.50
CA GLY A 616 -83.53 8.62 -45.63
C GLY A 616 -82.51 9.44 -44.80
N LYS A 617 -81.26 8.95 -44.73
CA LYS A 617 -80.13 9.65 -44.08
C LYS A 617 -79.71 10.90 -44.87
N ILE A 618 -79.09 11.88 -44.21
CA ILE A 618 -78.58 13.10 -44.88
C ILE A 618 -77.61 12.72 -46.01
N ASP A 619 -77.78 13.37 -47.17
CA ASP A 619 -77.10 13.15 -48.46
C ASP A 619 -77.47 11.86 -49.21
N ALA A 620 -78.39 11.02 -48.71
CA ALA A 620 -78.88 9.86 -49.49
C ALA A 620 -79.84 10.32 -50.61
N PRO A 621 -79.86 9.66 -51.80
CA PRO A 621 -80.66 10.09 -52.95
C PRO A 621 -82.14 9.68 -52.91
N TYR A 622 -82.99 10.39 -53.66
CA TYR A 622 -84.41 10.06 -53.89
C TYR A 622 -84.88 10.38 -55.33
N GLN A 623 -85.99 9.77 -55.75
CA GLN A 623 -86.64 9.95 -57.06
C GLN A 623 -88.17 9.81 -56.98
N THR A 624 -88.91 10.46 -57.89
CA THR A 624 -90.38 10.54 -57.93
C THR A 624 -90.92 10.55 -59.38
N SER A 625 -92.25 10.42 -59.56
CA SER A 625 -92.90 10.48 -60.89
C SER A 625 -94.36 10.98 -60.83
N ALA A 626 -94.92 11.35 -61.99
CA ALA A 626 -96.31 11.82 -62.14
C ALA A 626 -97.33 10.67 -61.99
N LYS A 627 -98.59 11.01 -61.67
CA LYS A 627 -99.74 10.06 -61.62
C LYS A 627 -100.64 10.30 -62.84
N SER A 628 -101.35 9.27 -63.30
CA SER A 628 -102.35 9.40 -64.38
C SER A 628 -103.72 9.73 -63.76
N LEU A 629 -104.40 10.76 -64.27
CA LEU A 629 -105.63 11.31 -63.71
C LEU A 629 -106.68 11.53 -64.81
N SER A 630 -107.89 10.98 -64.65
CA SER A 630 -108.92 11.03 -65.69
C SER A 630 -109.45 12.46 -65.92
N GLY A 631 -109.58 12.88 -67.18
CA GLY A 631 -110.00 14.24 -67.56
C GLY A 631 -108.92 15.33 -67.46
N TRP A 632 -107.73 14.99 -66.98
CA TRP A 632 -106.63 15.92 -66.72
C TRP A 632 -105.35 15.49 -67.45
N THR A 633 -104.62 16.45 -68.03
CA THR A 633 -103.30 16.23 -68.65
C THR A 633 -102.21 16.92 -67.86
N VAL A 634 -101.04 16.27 -67.68
CA VAL A 634 -99.88 16.87 -67.02
C VAL A 634 -99.43 18.11 -67.80
N LYS A 635 -99.43 19.26 -67.14
CA LYS A 635 -98.95 20.55 -67.66
C LYS A 635 -97.49 20.79 -67.30
N THR A 636 -97.10 20.43 -66.07
CA THR A 636 -95.74 20.69 -65.54
C THR A 636 -95.22 19.53 -64.71
N THR A 637 -94.00 19.08 -65.04
CA THR A 637 -93.17 18.20 -64.21
C THR A 637 -92.13 19.05 -63.47
N PRO A 638 -91.93 18.89 -62.15
CA PRO A 638 -91.03 19.72 -61.35
C PRO A 638 -89.56 19.29 -61.46
N ASN A 639 -88.65 20.26 -61.51
CA ASN A 639 -87.20 20.03 -61.63
C ASN A 639 -86.59 19.26 -60.45
N ASN A 640 -87.22 19.26 -59.27
CA ASN A 640 -86.75 18.54 -58.08
C ASN A 640 -87.36 17.14 -57.94
N ALA A 641 -87.86 16.54 -59.02
CA ALA A 641 -88.35 15.16 -59.03
C ALA A 641 -87.30 14.12 -58.60
N THR A 642 -86.01 14.47 -58.66
CA THR A 642 -84.86 13.77 -58.08
C THR A 642 -84.05 14.70 -57.18
N GLY A 643 -83.46 14.18 -56.11
CA GLY A 643 -82.59 14.96 -55.22
C GLY A 643 -81.88 14.10 -54.17
N VAL A 644 -81.38 14.73 -53.11
CA VAL A 644 -80.89 14.08 -51.89
C VAL A 644 -81.66 14.57 -50.67
N PHE A 645 -81.79 13.72 -49.64
CA PHE A 645 -82.35 14.07 -48.34
C PHE A 645 -81.46 15.11 -47.65
N THR A 646 -82.04 16.26 -47.34
CA THR A 646 -81.38 17.31 -46.54
C THR A 646 -81.90 17.30 -45.10
N ASN A 647 -81.40 18.18 -44.25
CA ASN A 647 -82.00 18.42 -42.92
C ASN A 647 -83.35 19.17 -42.97
N SER A 648 -83.81 19.56 -44.17
CA SER A 648 -84.97 20.42 -44.40
C SER A 648 -86.02 19.69 -45.23
N LYS A 649 -87.30 19.85 -44.88
CA LYS A 649 -88.40 19.19 -45.62
C LYS A 649 -88.44 19.67 -47.06
N GLN A 650 -88.48 18.74 -48.01
CA GLN A 650 -88.51 19.02 -49.45
C GLN A 650 -89.88 18.63 -50.02
N THR A 651 -90.40 19.41 -50.98
CA THR A 651 -91.70 19.15 -51.62
C THR A 651 -91.57 19.18 -53.14
N VAL A 652 -92.15 18.19 -53.81
CA VAL A 652 -92.13 17.99 -55.26
C VAL A 652 -93.57 18.06 -55.77
N THR A 653 -93.89 18.96 -56.71
CA THR A 653 -95.30 19.20 -57.12
C THR A 653 -95.49 19.08 -58.64
N TYR A 654 -96.39 18.18 -59.06
CA TYR A 654 -96.82 18.04 -60.45
C TYR A 654 -98.12 18.82 -60.70
N VAL A 655 -98.21 19.52 -61.83
CA VAL A 655 -99.34 20.41 -62.18
C VAL A 655 -100.07 19.91 -63.43
N TYR A 656 -101.40 19.97 -63.44
CA TYR A 656 -102.29 19.43 -64.50
C TYR A 656 -103.30 20.48 -65.02
N GLU A 657 -103.89 20.24 -66.20
CA GLU A 657 -104.99 21.06 -66.77
C GLU A 657 -106.08 20.22 -67.48
N LYS A 658 -107.26 20.82 -67.70
CA LYS A 658 -108.44 20.17 -68.32
C LYS A 658 -108.32 19.95 -69.84
N ALA A 659 -108.91 18.86 -70.31
CA ALA A 659 -109.04 18.50 -71.72
C ALA A 659 -110.04 19.38 -72.52
N ASP A 660 -109.99 19.26 -73.84
CA ASP A 660 -110.90 19.91 -74.79
C ASP A 660 -112.25 19.17 -74.94
N GLY A 661 -113.29 19.91 -75.34
CA GLY A 661 -114.64 19.39 -75.60
C GLY A 661 -114.96 19.31 -77.09
N ALA A 662 -116.02 18.58 -77.44
CA ALA A 662 -116.45 18.36 -78.82
C ALA A 662 -117.32 19.52 -79.38
N PRO A 663 -117.31 19.74 -80.70
CA PRO A 663 -118.02 20.86 -81.33
C PRO A 663 -119.56 20.81 -81.20
N VAL A 664 -120.16 21.99 -81.35
CA VAL A 664 -121.62 22.22 -81.30
C VAL A 664 -122.09 22.88 -82.58
N THR A 665 -123.11 22.31 -83.24
CA THR A 665 -123.65 22.79 -84.53
C THR A 665 -125.06 23.38 -84.37
N VAL A 666 -125.42 24.38 -85.19
CA VAL A 666 -126.70 25.13 -85.07
C VAL A 666 -127.45 25.18 -86.39
N LYS A 667 -128.69 24.70 -86.46
CA LYS A 667 -129.53 24.63 -87.66
C LYS A 667 -130.77 25.55 -87.61
N TYR A 668 -131.32 25.85 -88.79
CA TYR A 668 -132.49 26.71 -88.99
C TYR A 668 -133.41 26.07 -90.05
N VAL A 669 -134.65 25.68 -89.68
CA VAL A 669 -135.55 24.87 -90.53
C VAL A 669 -137.01 25.34 -90.52
N ASP A 670 -137.80 24.88 -91.49
CA ASP A 670 -139.28 24.98 -91.44
C ASP A 670 -139.93 23.81 -90.67
N ALA A 671 -141.26 23.74 -90.67
CA ALA A 671 -142.02 22.69 -89.99
C ALA A 671 -141.88 21.29 -90.63
N ASP A 672 -141.49 21.22 -91.90
CA ASP A 672 -141.26 19.97 -92.65
C ASP A 672 -139.78 19.53 -92.60
N GLY A 673 -138.91 20.37 -92.02
CA GLY A 673 -137.49 20.09 -91.77
C GLY A 673 -136.52 20.63 -92.83
N ASN A 674 -136.99 21.41 -93.80
CA ASN A 674 -136.13 21.97 -94.85
C ASN A 674 -135.23 23.08 -94.28
N GLU A 675 -133.94 23.09 -94.62
CA GLU A 675 -133.01 24.12 -94.12
C GLU A 675 -133.27 25.49 -94.77
N LEU A 676 -133.61 26.47 -93.92
CA LEU A 676 -133.88 27.86 -94.31
C LEU A 676 -132.62 28.74 -94.31
N ALA A 677 -131.54 28.29 -93.65
CA ALA A 677 -130.23 28.94 -93.65
C ALA A 677 -129.13 27.94 -93.29
N THR A 678 -127.92 28.17 -93.83
CA THR A 678 -126.75 27.30 -93.57
C THR A 678 -126.41 27.22 -92.07
N PRO A 679 -126.06 26.02 -91.56
CA PRO A 679 -125.69 25.82 -90.16
C PRO A 679 -124.41 26.56 -89.72
N ASP A 680 -124.35 26.94 -88.43
CA ASP A 680 -123.16 27.47 -87.76
C ASP A 680 -122.49 26.39 -86.86
N THR A 681 -121.24 26.59 -86.43
CA THR A 681 -120.55 25.65 -85.51
C THR A 681 -119.59 26.35 -84.54
N LEU A 682 -119.49 25.85 -83.30
CA LEU A 682 -118.69 26.37 -82.18
C LEU A 682 -117.78 25.28 -81.59
N ASN A 683 -116.68 25.68 -80.94
CA ASN A 683 -115.72 24.80 -80.24
C ASN A 683 -115.31 25.41 -78.89
N GLY A 684 -114.92 24.59 -77.90
CA GLY A 684 -114.45 25.05 -76.59
C GLY A 684 -113.91 23.94 -75.68
N LYS A 685 -113.44 24.34 -74.49
CA LYS A 685 -112.91 23.41 -73.47
C LYS A 685 -114.04 22.65 -72.76
N LEU A 686 -113.75 21.45 -72.26
CA LEU A 686 -114.74 20.63 -71.57
C LEU A 686 -115.37 21.40 -70.38
N ASP A 687 -116.69 21.30 -70.23
CA ASP A 687 -117.55 22.02 -69.28
C ASP A 687 -117.68 23.54 -69.49
N THR A 688 -117.04 24.15 -70.50
CA THR A 688 -117.20 25.60 -70.77
C THR A 688 -118.47 25.90 -71.57
N SER A 689 -119.09 27.06 -71.35
CA SER A 689 -120.42 27.38 -71.88
C SER A 689 -120.43 27.96 -73.30
N TYR A 690 -121.53 27.73 -74.01
CA TYR A 690 -121.84 28.31 -75.31
C TYR A 690 -123.25 28.93 -75.31
N ALA A 691 -123.48 29.89 -76.22
CA ALA A 691 -124.75 30.61 -76.36
C ALA A 691 -124.99 31.00 -77.83
N VAL A 692 -126.17 30.72 -78.37
CA VAL A 692 -126.54 30.99 -79.77
C VAL A 692 -127.98 31.53 -79.90
N THR A 693 -128.19 32.45 -80.85
CA THR A 693 -129.46 33.16 -81.07
C THR A 693 -130.11 32.75 -82.39
N ALA A 694 -131.39 33.08 -82.57
CA ALA A 694 -132.09 32.83 -83.82
C ALA A 694 -131.56 33.73 -84.96
N LYS A 695 -131.87 33.39 -86.20
CA LYS A 695 -131.70 34.28 -87.35
C LYS A 695 -133.04 34.95 -87.68
N ASN A 696 -133.00 36.23 -88.05
CA ASN A 696 -134.19 36.97 -88.49
C ASN A 696 -134.41 36.71 -89.99
N LEU A 697 -135.50 36.02 -90.35
CA LEU A 697 -135.75 35.51 -91.69
C LEU A 697 -137.02 36.16 -92.27
N SER A 698 -136.88 36.91 -93.37
CA SER A 698 -138.00 37.67 -93.95
C SER A 698 -139.11 36.73 -94.46
N GLY A 699 -140.36 37.04 -94.14
CA GLY A 699 -141.53 36.20 -94.47
C GLY A 699 -141.77 35.01 -93.54
N TRP A 700 -140.88 34.76 -92.56
CA TRP A 700 -140.92 33.59 -91.67
C TRP A 700 -140.89 33.97 -90.19
N LYS A 701 -141.95 33.64 -89.44
CA LYS A 701 -142.05 33.87 -88.00
C LYS A 701 -141.52 32.65 -87.24
N LEU A 702 -140.47 32.84 -86.44
CA LEU A 702 -139.90 31.80 -85.56
C LEU A 702 -140.99 31.26 -84.63
N THR A 703 -141.26 29.96 -84.67
CA THR A 703 -142.30 29.29 -83.86
C THR A 703 -141.79 28.94 -82.46
N ALA A 704 -140.58 28.40 -82.34
CA ALA A 704 -139.94 28.07 -81.07
C ALA A 704 -138.42 28.31 -81.05
N THR A 705 -137.90 28.67 -79.88
CA THR A 705 -136.46 28.63 -79.56
C THR A 705 -136.17 27.32 -78.84
N PRO A 706 -135.16 26.52 -79.24
CA PRO A 706 -134.81 25.28 -78.57
C PRO A 706 -134.21 25.55 -77.18
N SER A 707 -134.46 24.67 -76.21
CA SER A 707 -133.95 24.81 -74.84
C SER A 707 -132.42 24.76 -74.74
N ASN A 708 -131.74 24.07 -75.67
CA ASN A 708 -130.28 23.98 -75.76
C ASN A 708 -129.63 25.12 -76.57
N ALA A 709 -130.35 26.23 -76.84
CA ALA A 709 -129.76 27.43 -77.42
C ALA A 709 -128.61 28.02 -76.58
N ASN A 710 -128.57 27.70 -75.28
CA ASN A 710 -127.40 27.86 -74.42
C ASN A 710 -127.05 26.50 -73.81
N GLY A 711 -125.77 26.19 -73.65
CA GLY A 711 -125.30 24.91 -73.11
C GLY A 711 -123.83 24.94 -72.71
N VAL A 712 -123.21 23.76 -72.59
CA VAL A 712 -121.76 23.59 -72.34
C VAL A 712 -121.15 22.58 -73.31
N PHE A 713 -119.87 22.73 -73.63
CA PHE A 713 -119.11 21.76 -74.42
C PHE A 713 -118.89 20.46 -73.62
N THR A 714 -119.47 19.37 -74.09
CA THR A 714 -119.31 18.01 -73.55
C THR A 714 -118.21 17.25 -74.29
N THR A 715 -117.93 16.00 -73.90
CA THR A 715 -117.13 15.06 -74.70
C THR A 715 -117.78 14.73 -76.04
N ASP A 716 -119.11 14.81 -76.10
CA ASP A 716 -119.93 14.40 -77.23
C ASP A 716 -120.40 15.65 -78.01
N ALA A 717 -120.51 15.56 -79.34
CA ALA A 717 -120.93 16.68 -80.18
C ALA A 717 -122.45 16.93 -80.07
N GLN A 718 -122.86 18.20 -80.04
CA GLN A 718 -124.26 18.60 -79.84
C GLN A 718 -124.85 19.33 -81.05
N THR A 719 -126.17 19.33 -81.19
CA THR A 719 -126.88 20.10 -82.23
C THR A 719 -128.05 20.91 -81.64
N VAL A 720 -128.13 22.18 -82.03
CA VAL A 720 -129.20 23.14 -81.70
C VAL A 720 -130.03 23.39 -82.96
N THR A 721 -131.36 23.56 -82.88
CA THR A 721 -132.21 23.76 -84.08
C THR A 721 -133.39 24.71 -83.83
N PHE A 722 -133.52 25.73 -84.69
CA PHE A 722 -134.59 26.74 -84.66
C PHE A 722 -135.64 26.48 -85.76
N VAL A 723 -136.93 26.68 -85.48
CA VAL A 723 -138.06 26.31 -86.38
C VAL A 723 -138.98 27.50 -86.69
N TYR A 724 -139.52 27.59 -87.91
CA TYR A 724 -140.23 28.78 -88.44
C TYR A 724 -141.53 28.46 -89.25
N ALA A 725 -142.43 29.44 -89.44
CA ALA A 725 -143.67 29.34 -90.25
C ALA A 725 -144.03 30.64 -91.02
N LYS A 726 -144.91 30.55 -92.03
CA LYS A 726 -145.28 31.60 -93.03
C LYS A 726 -146.52 32.44 -92.65
N GLN A 727 -146.76 33.58 -93.32
CA GLN A 727 -147.80 34.58 -92.99
C GLN A 727 -148.39 35.22 -94.27
N GLU A 728 -149.69 35.54 -94.31
CA GLU A 728 -150.37 35.92 -95.58
C GLU A 728 -151.61 36.83 -95.45
N ASP A 729 -152.00 37.40 -96.59
CA ASP A 729 -153.25 38.09 -96.89
C ASP A 729 -153.63 37.83 -98.36
N ASP A 730 -154.91 37.99 -98.72
CA ASP A 730 -155.57 37.45 -99.92
C ASP A 730 -156.47 38.54 -100.57
N PRO A 731 -157.01 38.43 -101.81
CA PRO A 731 -157.60 39.58 -102.51
C PRO A 731 -158.79 40.31 -101.84
N LYS A 732 -158.80 41.65 -101.63
CA LYS A 732 -157.65 42.60 -101.48
C LYS A 732 -157.68 43.53 -100.23
N LYS A 733 -158.37 43.30 -99.10
CA LYS A 733 -159.52 42.46 -98.71
C LYS A 733 -160.24 43.17 -97.54
N ASP A 734 -161.50 42.83 -97.33
CA ASP A 734 -162.44 43.57 -96.50
C ASP A 734 -162.26 43.43 -94.97
N ASP A 735 -162.29 44.59 -94.30
CA ASP A 735 -163.07 44.92 -93.10
C ASP A 735 -162.88 44.20 -91.72
N LYS A 736 -161.94 44.77 -90.92
CA LYS A 736 -162.01 45.05 -89.45
C LYS A 736 -161.82 43.92 -88.36
N THR A 737 -161.08 44.29 -87.28
CA THR A 737 -160.86 43.64 -85.92
C THR A 737 -159.50 42.85 -85.68
N PRO A 738 -159.03 42.34 -84.48
CA PRO A 738 -157.78 42.86 -83.78
C PRO A 738 -156.66 41.88 -83.12
N ASN A 739 -155.37 42.36 -82.88
CA ASN A 739 -154.23 41.96 -81.89
C ASN A 739 -152.77 41.33 -82.28
N ASN A 740 -151.60 41.92 -81.80
CA ASN A 740 -150.23 41.46 -81.17
C ASN A 740 -148.85 40.73 -81.74
N THR A 741 -147.59 41.22 -81.36
CA THR A 741 -146.15 40.69 -80.95
C THR A 741 -144.92 39.95 -81.75
N LYS A 742 -143.55 40.27 -81.53
CA LYS A 742 -142.20 39.45 -81.35
C LYS A 742 -140.69 40.08 -81.63
N PRO A 743 -139.49 39.66 -80.99
CA PRO A 743 -138.01 40.15 -81.19
C PRO A 743 -136.67 39.22 -80.98
N ASP A 744 -135.34 39.63 -81.21
CA ASP A 744 -133.91 39.04 -80.88
C ASP A 744 -132.63 40.02 -81.18
N THR A 745 -131.21 39.99 -81.13
CA THR A 745 -129.92 39.08 -80.99
C THR A 745 -128.43 39.75 -80.69
N ASN A 746 -127.30 39.00 -80.34
CA ASN A 746 -125.75 38.98 -80.65
C ASN A 746 -124.42 39.85 -80.17
N LYS A 747 -123.30 39.19 -79.63
CA LYS A 747 -121.71 39.13 -79.82
C LYS A 747 -120.48 40.19 -79.55
N THR A 748 -119.20 39.76 -79.13
CA THR A 748 -117.70 40.18 -79.45
C THR A 748 -116.47 40.42 -78.35
N PRO A 749 -115.09 40.20 -78.57
CA PRO A 749 -113.89 40.32 -77.57
C PRO A 749 -112.27 40.53 -77.92
N ILE A 750 -111.30 40.70 -76.90
CA ILE A 750 -109.75 40.43 -76.63
C ILE A 750 -108.37 41.15 -77.15
N LYS A 751 -107.21 41.25 -76.33
CA LYS A 751 -105.66 41.39 -76.66
C LYS A 751 -104.48 41.46 -75.51
N ILE A 752 -103.12 41.73 -75.77
CA ILE A 752 -101.79 41.54 -74.94
C ILE A 752 -100.55 42.56 -75.24
N ASN A 753 -99.21 42.70 -74.83
CA ASN A 753 -97.98 42.15 -74.01
C ASN A 753 -96.73 43.22 -73.87
N GLU A 754 -95.38 43.23 -73.44
CA GLU A 754 -94.19 42.43 -72.80
C GLU A 754 -92.76 43.17 -72.43
N ASN A 755 -91.83 42.65 -71.52
CA ASN A 755 -90.26 42.48 -71.43
C ASN A 755 -88.99 43.36 -70.86
N LYS A 756 -87.99 42.71 -70.11
CA LYS A 756 -86.44 42.77 -69.87
C LYS A 756 -85.50 43.65 -68.84
N PRO A 757 -84.21 43.22 -68.44
CA PRO A 757 -83.42 43.57 -67.16
C PRO A 757 -81.79 43.61 -67.14
N THR A 758 -81.09 43.18 -66.02
CA THR A 758 -79.65 42.67 -65.75
C THR A 758 -78.45 43.65 -65.44
N ALA A 759 -77.23 43.40 -64.83
CA ALA A 759 -76.40 42.27 -64.19
C ALA A 759 -75.15 42.76 -63.28
N SER A 760 -74.21 41.92 -62.73
CA SER A 760 -72.93 42.29 -61.97
C SER A 760 -71.70 41.27 -61.96
N LYS A 761 -70.63 41.42 -61.10
CA LYS A 761 -69.14 41.07 -61.20
C LYS A 761 -68.47 39.68 -60.79
N VAL A 762 -67.33 39.30 -61.48
CA VAL A 762 -65.93 38.80 -61.04
C VAL A 762 -65.57 37.32 -60.59
N THR A 763 -64.28 36.86 -60.77
CA THR A 763 -63.73 35.47 -60.59
C THR A 763 -62.15 35.25 -60.45
N THR A 764 -61.69 34.04 -60.00
CA THR A 764 -60.34 33.31 -60.14
C THR A 764 -59.01 33.66 -59.36
N ILE A 765 -58.11 32.66 -59.06
CA ILE A 765 -56.59 32.66 -59.01
C ILE A 765 -55.90 31.29 -58.52
N LYS A 766 -54.54 31.15 -58.44
CA LYS A 766 -53.68 29.90 -58.22
C LYS A 766 -52.45 30.07 -57.23
N ARG A 767 -51.70 28.97 -56.90
CA ARG A 767 -50.17 28.75 -56.95
C ARG A 767 -49.29 28.49 -55.66
N GLN A 768 -48.13 27.78 -55.85
CA GLN A 768 -46.77 27.82 -55.18
C GLN A 768 -46.32 26.92 -53.96
N THR A 769 -44.98 26.82 -53.69
CA THR A 769 -44.22 25.74 -52.94
C THR A 769 -42.72 26.09 -52.54
N LYS A 770 -42.00 25.25 -51.72
CA LYS A 770 -40.50 24.91 -51.61
C LYS A 770 -39.60 25.23 -50.33
N LEU A 771 -38.81 24.21 -49.85
CA LEU A 771 -37.33 24.13 -49.44
C LEU A 771 -36.68 25.03 -48.31
N PRO A 772 -35.35 24.94 -47.88
CA PRO A 772 -34.22 23.93 -47.98
C PRO A 772 -33.15 23.73 -46.79
N LYS A 773 -32.24 22.71 -46.95
CA LYS A 773 -30.76 22.53 -46.60
C LYS A 773 -30.18 22.06 -45.21
N THR A 774 -28.82 22.18 -45.05
CA THR A 774 -27.78 21.45 -44.22
C THR A 774 -26.44 22.28 -44.18
N GLY A 775 -25.33 22.03 -43.43
CA GLY A 775 -24.80 20.88 -42.63
C GLY A 775 -23.24 20.97 -42.40
N ASP A 776 -22.60 19.94 -41.80
CA ASP A 776 -21.12 19.60 -41.72
C ASP A 776 -20.18 20.48 -40.80
N THR A 777 -18.99 20.08 -40.26
CA THR A 777 -17.74 19.42 -40.78
C THR A 777 -16.71 18.98 -39.67
N GLN A 778 -15.54 18.43 -40.09
CA GLN A 778 -14.23 18.16 -39.38
C GLN A 778 -14.05 16.78 -38.70
N GLN A 779 -12.93 16.02 -38.77
CA GLN A 779 -11.45 16.23 -38.95
C GLN A 779 -10.69 16.75 -37.71
N ASP A 780 -9.46 16.33 -37.35
CA ASP A 780 -8.62 15.22 -37.86
C ASP A 780 -7.82 14.50 -36.72
N SER A 781 -6.64 13.91 -37.00
CA SER A 781 -6.03 12.81 -36.21
C SER A 781 -4.46 12.85 -36.09
N ILE A 782 -3.78 11.69 -36.28
CA ILE A 782 -2.32 11.34 -36.24
C ILE A 782 -1.56 11.49 -34.87
N LEU A 783 -0.40 10.85 -34.53
CA LEU A 783 0.56 9.87 -35.13
C LEU A 783 1.42 9.16 -34.02
N PHE A 784 1.74 7.85 -34.16
CA PHE A 784 2.87 7.00 -33.62
C PHE A 784 3.46 7.21 -32.19
N GLY A 785 4.08 6.22 -31.50
CA GLY A 785 4.27 4.78 -31.78
C GLY A 785 5.69 4.25 -31.43
N LEU A 786 5.77 3.03 -30.84
CA LEU A 786 6.89 2.04 -30.84
C LEU A 786 8.33 2.49 -30.41
N MET A 787 9.22 1.66 -29.83
CA MET A 787 9.20 0.32 -29.21
C MET A 787 10.61 0.06 -28.63
N GLY A 788 10.77 -0.76 -27.57
CA GLY A 788 12.12 -1.19 -27.15
C GLY A 788 12.21 -1.97 -25.85
N THR A 789 12.48 -3.28 -25.93
CA THR A 789 12.93 -4.13 -24.81
C THR A 789 14.03 -5.07 -25.29
N CYS A 790 15.01 -5.40 -24.45
CA CYS A 790 15.75 -6.67 -24.47
C CYS A 790 16.61 -6.86 -23.20
N PHE A 791 16.77 -8.13 -22.80
CA PHE A 791 17.76 -8.62 -21.84
C PHE A 791 19.01 -9.14 -22.58
N VAL A 792 20.11 -9.41 -21.86
CA VAL A 792 20.71 -10.77 -21.69
C VAL A 792 21.98 -10.71 -20.80
N LEU A 793 22.46 -11.88 -20.36
CA LEU A 793 23.32 -12.15 -19.19
C LEU A 793 24.82 -12.42 -19.53
N LEU A 794 25.57 -12.78 -18.47
CA LEU A 794 26.89 -13.46 -18.40
C LEU A 794 28.14 -12.55 -18.25
N GLY A 795 29.14 -12.87 -17.40
CA GLY A 795 29.17 -13.87 -16.33
C GLY A 795 30.59 -14.22 -15.78
N ILE A 796 30.63 -14.73 -14.54
CA ILE A 796 31.64 -15.61 -13.88
C ILE A 796 33.12 -15.14 -13.69
N TYR A 797 33.63 -15.12 -12.43
CA TYR A 797 34.63 -16.10 -11.87
C TYR A 797 35.59 -15.58 -10.74
N SER A 798 35.39 -16.12 -9.53
CA SER A 798 36.40 -16.58 -8.53
C SER A 798 37.27 -15.70 -7.60
N ILE A 799 37.09 -15.98 -6.29
CA ILE A 799 38.09 -16.43 -5.26
C ILE A 799 39.34 -15.55 -4.99
N SER A 800 39.48 -15.01 -3.76
CA SER A 800 40.52 -15.42 -2.78
C SER A 800 40.43 -14.76 -1.37
N LYS A 801 40.89 -15.51 -0.38
CA LYS A 801 41.10 -15.32 1.07
C LYS A 801 41.32 -13.92 1.71
N LYS A 802 40.70 -13.80 2.90
CA LYS A 802 41.22 -13.37 4.23
C LYS A 802 41.98 -12.03 4.44
N ASN A 803 41.49 -11.34 5.47
CA ASN A 803 42.23 -10.70 6.59
C ASN A 803 43.54 -9.95 6.30
N SER A 804 43.51 -8.65 6.55
CA SER A 804 44.15 -8.13 7.77
C SER A 804 43.14 -7.27 8.55
#